data_AF-A0A819KTF9-F1
#
_entry.id   AF-A0A819KTF9-F1
#
_cell.length_a   1.000
_cell.length_b   1.000
_cell.length_c   1.000
_cell.angle_alpha   90.00
_cell.angle_beta   90.00
_cell.angle_gamma   90.00
#
_symmetry.space_group_name_H-M   'P 1'
#
loop_
_entity.id
_entity.type
_entity.pdbx_description
1 polymer ?
#
loop_
_entity_poly.entity_id
_entity_poly.type
_entity_poly.pdbx_seq_one_letter_code
_entity_poly.pdbx_strand_id
1 'polypeptide(L)'
;MKYSKLIIILCFIKSFEGTCLQSGAEPNLADLNVYGILTAIEGSDAFQDLMNNTKIQPWFARMKNLVEPHRIDTSIMTILECIGCTLIVYGIPFSMFVFTIAHHPFRIIIAMTSAFFWLISMLLSSLLRFMVVPLRNQLAFAVLCAVLFQEIFRYLFYRVIKKAEFSLQKVQLQELTAKGMTFDRFAVAYAAGYGFGFISGTFSIVNVLSDTTGPGTIGIFGHSQDFFIATAFLTLTIILLNTFWSIIFFTSLDKGGIHRHLGPALVVITHMLFSCLTLLNRTTKPTYSIPIVNAFYNTSKMSSAAQRKKIAIVGSGNWGSTIAIHIADKIADLKDEYEQKILMWCKEETLDDGSKLTEVINEQHENIKYLPHERIPDNVIALPDLCESVKDADILIFVIPHQFVKKTCEELKNKVKPSAFALTLIKGFYIDEETNNILLVSQVIKNTLNIPCLSMMGANIAREVAEKVFCEATVGSRDDKHSETVRQLIDGPFFRIRVYPDVEIIEILGGLKNVIAMCAGFADGLNAGFNTRAAVLRLGFREMVNFCRLVEKESTAEIYLESCGIADLIASSLGGRNYNGAKKLAETNKSLKEIEKEDLNGQSLQGPGTAKEVYRFLQGRNLLDQFPMFRDAYLICEQKIKPHCLLENLTNHPEFQRK
;
A
#
# COMPACT_ATOMS: atom_id res chain seq x y z
N MET A 1 -13.14 8.15 17.52
CA MET A 1 -13.38 9.55 17.96
C MET A 1 -12.41 10.62 17.41
N LYS A 2 -11.24 10.29 16.84
CA LYS A 2 -10.34 11.32 16.22
C LYS A 2 -10.66 11.66 14.75
N TYR A 3 -11.27 10.74 14.00
CA TYR A 3 -11.64 10.94 12.59
C TYR A 3 -12.91 11.77 12.37
N SER A 4 -13.82 11.82 13.34
CA SER A 4 -15.06 12.60 13.26
C SER A 4 -14.81 14.10 13.25
N LYS A 5 -13.76 14.60 13.93
CA LYS A 5 -13.42 16.03 13.95
C LYS A 5 -12.89 16.54 12.60
N LEU A 6 -12.14 15.72 11.86
CA LEU A 6 -11.55 16.13 10.57
C LEU A 6 -12.61 16.24 9.46
N ILE A 7 -13.61 15.35 9.49
CA ILE A 7 -14.72 15.36 8.52
C ILE A 7 -15.68 16.52 8.81
N ILE A 8 -15.93 16.83 10.08
CA ILE A 8 -16.69 18.03 10.47
C ILE A 8 -15.97 19.29 9.98
N ILE A 9 -14.64 19.37 10.09
CA ILE A 9 -13.83 20.48 9.57
C ILE A 9 -13.90 20.58 8.04
N LEU A 10 -13.86 19.46 7.31
CA LEU A 10 -14.02 19.45 5.85
C LEU A 10 -15.42 19.89 5.39
N CYS A 11 -16.47 19.53 6.14
CA CYS A 11 -17.82 20.06 5.91
C CYS A 11 -17.90 21.55 6.25
N PHE A 12 -17.18 22.00 7.28
CA PHE A 12 -17.07 23.41 7.68
C PHE A 12 -16.41 24.27 6.60
N ILE A 13 -15.36 23.76 5.95
CA ILE A 13 -14.63 24.48 4.89
C ILE A 13 -15.48 24.59 3.62
N LYS A 14 -16.19 23.53 3.21
CA LYS A 14 -17.10 23.58 2.04
C LYS A 14 -18.32 24.48 2.26
N SER A 15 -18.78 24.67 3.50
CA SER A 15 -19.89 25.58 3.80
C SER A 15 -19.53 27.06 3.63
N PHE A 16 -18.26 27.44 3.75
CA PHE A 16 -17.84 28.85 3.70
C PHE A 16 -17.62 29.37 2.27
N GLU A 17 -17.33 28.51 1.30
CA GLU A 17 -16.93 28.93 -0.06
C GLU A 17 -18.09 29.11 -1.06
N GLY A 18 -19.35 29.01 -0.63
CA GLY A 18 -20.49 29.26 -1.53
C GLY A 18 -20.62 28.27 -2.70
N THR A 19 -19.83 27.19 -2.72
CA THR A 19 -19.98 26.10 -3.69
C THR A 19 -21.10 25.17 -3.19
N CYS A 20 -22.22 25.18 -3.90
CA CYS A 20 -23.30 24.22 -3.66
C CYS A 20 -22.72 22.80 -3.63
N LEU A 21 -22.95 22.07 -2.52
CA LEU A 21 -23.11 20.62 -2.56
C LEU A 21 -24.35 20.34 -3.44
N GLN A 22 -24.22 20.48 -4.75
CA GLN A 22 -25.23 20.07 -5.73
C GLN A 22 -24.49 19.36 -6.84
N SER A 23 -24.20 18.08 -6.63
CA SER A 23 -23.96 17.18 -7.74
C SER A 23 -25.32 16.81 -8.32
N GLY A 24 -25.60 17.29 -9.53
CA GLY A 24 -26.66 16.84 -10.43
C GLY A 24 -28.09 16.65 -9.87
N ALA A 25 -28.93 16.01 -10.68
CA ALA A 25 -30.27 15.59 -10.26
C ALA A 25 -30.20 14.37 -9.33
N GLU A 26 -29.27 13.43 -9.58
CA GLU A 26 -29.05 12.21 -8.82
C GLU A 26 -27.85 12.32 -7.87
N PRO A 27 -27.89 11.66 -6.68
CA PRO A 27 -26.79 11.70 -5.73
C PRO A 27 -25.61 10.84 -6.19
N ASN A 28 -24.40 11.37 -6.13
CA ASN A 28 -23.19 10.59 -6.37
C ASN A 28 -22.66 9.94 -5.08
N LEU A 29 -21.62 9.12 -5.19
CA LEU A 29 -21.05 8.39 -4.03
C LEU A 29 -20.56 9.33 -2.91
N ALA A 30 -20.07 10.51 -3.26
CA ALA A 30 -19.64 11.51 -2.27
C ALA A 30 -20.85 12.12 -1.54
N ASP A 31 -21.95 12.40 -2.24
CA ASP A 31 -23.20 12.86 -1.64
C ASP A 31 -23.75 11.82 -0.66
N LEU A 32 -23.74 10.54 -1.04
CA LEU A 32 -24.20 9.43 -0.19
C LEU A 32 -23.32 9.28 1.06
N ASN A 33 -21.99 9.40 0.93
CA ASN A 33 -21.06 9.32 2.05
C ASN A 33 -21.26 10.47 3.05
N VAL A 34 -21.37 11.71 2.55
CA VAL A 34 -21.61 12.88 3.41
C VAL A 34 -22.98 12.77 4.07
N TYR A 35 -24.00 12.29 3.34
CA TYR A 35 -25.35 12.11 3.88
C TYR A 35 -25.36 11.04 4.99
N GLY A 36 -24.66 9.91 4.79
CA GLY A 36 -24.51 8.86 5.79
C GLY A 36 -23.87 9.37 7.09
N ILE A 37 -22.83 10.19 6.99
CA ILE A 37 -22.15 10.77 8.15
C ILE A 37 -23.05 11.74 8.91
N LEU A 38 -23.78 12.59 8.18
CA LEU A 38 -24.69 13.57 8.79
C LEU A 38 -25.91 12.90 9.42
N THR A 39 -26.43 11.84 8.81
CA THR A 39 -27.49 11.01 9.38
C THR A 39 -27.03 10.31 10.66
N ALA A 40 -25.77 9.87 10.72
CA ALA A 40 -25.22 9.20 11.90
C ALA A 40 -25.10 10.14 13.14
N ILE A 41 -25.11 11.46 12.93
CA ILE A 41 -25.10 12.46 14.00
C ILE A 41 -26.44 13.20 14.13
N GLU A 42 -27.48 12.79 13.39
CA GLU A 42 -28.81 13.38 13.43
C GLU A 42 -29.37 13.33 14.87
N GLY A 43 -29.77 14.48 15.40
CA GLY A 43 -30.22 14.62 16.80
C GLY A 43 -29.15 15.04 17.81
N SER A 44 -27.88 15.14 17.40
CA SER A 44 -26.83 15.75 18.24
C SER A 44 -26.84 17.28 18.20
N ASP A 45 -26.30 17.92 19.23
CA ASP A 45 -26.14 19.40 19.27
C ASP A 45 -25.31 19.91 18.07
N ALA A 46 -24.29 19.15 17.66
CA ALA A 46 -23.47 19.48 16.50
C ALA A 46 -24.25 19.42 15.19
N PHE A 47 -25.19 18.49 15.07
CA PHE A 47 -26.07 18.42 13.90
C PHE A 47 -27.07 19.58 13.90
N GLN A 48 -27.65 19.94 15.05
CA GLN A 48 -28.53 21.10 15.16
C GLN A 48 -27.79 22.39 14.82
N ASP A 49 -26.57 22.57 15.32
CA ASP A 49 -25.70 23.71 14.99
C ASP A 49 -25.41 23.77 13.49
N LEU A 50 -25.06 22.64 12.87
CA LEU A 50 -24.83 22.54 11.44
C LEU A 50 -26.09 22.89 10.62
N MET A 51 -27.26 22.40 11.02
CA MET A 51 -28.52 22.64 10.30
C MET A 51 -29.01 24.09 10.42
N ASN A 52 -28.75 24.75 11.55
CA ASN A 52 -29.22 26.11 11.82
C ASN A 52 -28.24 27.19 11.37
N ASN A 53 -26.93 26.92 11.43
CA ASN A 53 -25.89 27.93 11.21
C ASN A 53 -25.13 27.75 9.88
N THR A 54 -25.51 26.76 9.05
CA THR A 54 -24.94 26.57 7.70
C THR A 54 -26.00 26.44 6.62
N LYS A 55 -25.59 26.47 5.35
CA LYS A 55 -26.49 26.31 4.19
C LYS A 55 -26.74 24.84 3.81
N ILE A 56 -26.42 23.87 4.68
CA ILE A 56 -26.53 22.44 4.34
C ILE A 56 -27.94 21.88 4.42
N GLN A 57 -28.84 22.56 5.14
CA GLN A 57 -30.20 22.07 5.45
C GLN A 57 -31.03 21.71 4.19
N PRO A 58 -31.05 22.52 3.12
CA PRO A 58 -31.76 22.16 1.88
C PRO A 58 -31.18 20.93 1.17
N TRP A 59 -29.85 20.78 1.18
CA TRP A 59 -29.19 19.61 0.58
C TRP A 59 -29.49 18.35 1.39
N PHE A 60 -29.41 18.42 2.72
CA PHE A 60 -29.69 17.28 3.60
C PHE A 60 -31.14 16.81 3.45
N ALA A 61 -32.10 17.75 3.38
CA ALA A 61 -33.51 17.43 3.15
C ALA A 61 -33.76 16.77 1.78
N ARG A 62 -33.09 17.24 0.71
CA ARG A 62 -33.14 16.59 -0.61
C ARG A 62 -32.60 15.16 -0.54
N MET A 63 -31.41 14.99 0.04
CA MET A 63 -30.77 13.67 0.17
C MET A 63 -31.64 12.71 0.97
N LYS A 64 -32.29 13.19 2.03
CA LYS A 64 -33.25 12.44 2.83
C LYS A 64 -34.40 11.91 1.98
N ASN A 65 -35.05 12.76 1.21
CA ASN A 65 -36.15 12.35 0.33
C ASN A 65 -35.74 11.37 -0.77
N LEU A 66 -34.49 11.43 -1.27
CA LEU A 66 -33.98 10.54 -2.32
C LEU A 66 -33.56 9.16 -1.78
N VAL A 67 -33.00 9.12 -0.57
CA VAL A 67 -32.38 7.91 0.01
C VAL A 67 -33.34 7.13 0.91
N GLU A 68 -34.19 7.80 1.68
CA GLU A 68 -35.08 7.15 2.65
C GLU A 68 -36.01 6.07 2.04
N PRO A 69 -36.56 6.23 0.82
CA PRO A 69 -37.33 5.17 0.16
C PRO A 69 -36.51 3.90 -0.09
N HIS A 70 -35.22 4.03 -0.43
CA HIS A 70 -34.30 2.93 -0.73
C HIS A 70 -33.72 2.27 0.54
N ARG A 71 -33.74 2.97 1.67
CA ARG A 71 -33.23 2.48 2.97
C ARG A 71 -34.02 1.29 3.51
N ILE A 72 -35.32 1.24 3.21
CA ILE A 72 -36.20 0.12 3.61
C ILE A 72 -35.76 -1.16 2.89
N ASP A 73 -35.50 -1.09 1.59
CA ASP A 73 -34.99 -2.23 0.81
C ASP A 73 -33.61 -2.69 1.29
N THR A 74 -32.73 -1.75 1.65
CA THR A 74 -31.40 -2.10 2.16
C THR A 74 -31.49 -2.81 3.52
N SER A 75 -32.39 -2.35 4.40
CA SER A 75 -32.60 -2.96 5.72
C SER A 75 -33.16 -4.38 5.61
N ILE A 76 -34.08 -4.62 4.65
CA ILE A 76 -34.60 -5.95 4.34
C ILE A 76 -33.48 -6.85 3.79
N MET A 77 -32.64 -6.34 2.88
CA MET A 77 -31.50 -7.10 2.36
C MET A 77 -30.48 -7.49 3.45
N THR A 78 -30.14 -6.60 4.37
CA THR A 78 -29.24 -6.91 5.50
C THR A 78 -29.81 -7.99 6.42
N ILE A 79 -31.12 -7.94 6.69
CA ILE A 79 -31.80 -8.97 7.50
C ILE A 79 -31.76 -10.32 6.79
N LEU A 80 -32.04 -10.35 5.49
CA LEU A 80 -32.02 -11.58 4.70
C LEU A 80 -30.61 -12.20 4.62
N GLU A 81 -29.57 -11.38 4.46
CA GLU A 81 -28.18 -11.84 4.47
C GLU A 81 -27.77 -12.40 5.84
N CYS A 82 -28.16 -11.73 6.92
CA CYS A 82 -27.91 -12.19 8.29
C CYS A 82 -28.60 -13.54 8.57
N ILE A 83 -29.87 -13.68 8.17
CA ILE A 83 -30.60 -14.94 8.26
C ILE A 83 -29.93 -16.02 7.41
N GLY A 84 -29.55 -15.71 6.16
CA GLY A 84 -28.86 -16.63 5.26
C GLY A 84 -27.54 -17.14 5.83
N CYS A 85 -26.68 -16.24 6.32
CA CYS A 85 -25.42 -16.61 6.95
C CYS A 85 -25.62 -17.46 8.21
N THR A 86 -26.62 -17.12 9.03
CA THR A 86 -26.97 -17.91 10.23
C THR A 86 -27.38 -19.34 9.86
N LEU A 87 -28.20 -19.49 8.82
CA LEU A 87 -28.63 -20.79 8.32
C LEU A 87 -27.46 -21.59 7.70
N ILE A 88 -26.52 -20.95 7.02
CA ILE A 88 -25.31 -21.61 6.52
C ILE A 88 -24.49 -22.18 7.67
N VAL A 89 -24.25 -21.38 8.72
CA VAL A 89 -23.43 -21.80 9.87
C VAL A 89 -24.12 -22.91 10.63
N TYR A 90 -25.37 -22.69 11.04
CA TYR A 90 -26.02 -23.50 12.05
C TYR A 90 -27.05 -24.47 11.49
N GLY A 91 -27.43 -24.40 10.21
CA GLY A 91 -28.43 -25.31 9.62
C GLY A 91 -28.02 -26.79 9.73
N ILE A 92 -26.78 -27.11 9.34
CA ILE A 92 -26.26 -28.48 9.44
C ILE A 92 -26.04 -28.88 10.92
N PRO A 93 -25.35 -28.10 11.77
CA PRO A 93 -25.22 -28.42 13.20
C PRO A 93 -26.57 -28.57 13.93
N PHE A 94 -27.56 -27.74 13.61
CA PHE A 94 -28.89 -27.84 14.19
C PHE A 94 -29.59 -29.13 13.76
N SER A 95 -29.52 -29.49 12.48
CA SER A 95 -30.03 -30.77 11.98
C SER A 95 -29.34 -31.96 12.64
N MET A 96 -28.01 -31.91 12.77
CA MET A 96 -27.23 -32.90 13.51
C MET A 96 -27.74 -33.04 14.96
N PHE A 97 -27.98 -31.93 15.65
CA PHE A 97 -28.51 -31.96 17.01
C PHE A 97 -29.88 -32.61 17.09
N VAL A 98 -30.85 -32.12 16.29
CA VAL A 98 -32.24 -32.58 16.32
C VAL A 98 -32.35 -34.07 15.99
N PHE A 99 -31.68 -34.52 14.92
CA PHE A 99 -31.83 -35.90 14.41
C PHE A 99 -30.91 -36.93 15.08
N THR A 100 -29.90 -36.51 15.86
CA THR A 100 -28.95 -37.48 16.43
C THR A 100 -28.65 -37.29 17.92
N ILE A 101 -28.50 -36.05 18.40
CA ILE A 101 -28.10 -35.76 19.79
C ILE A 101 -29.34 -35.67 20.69
N ALA A 102 -30.38 -34.96 20.25
CA ALA A 102 -31.57 -34.66 21.02
C ALA A 102 -32.39 -35.91 21.40
N HIS A 103 -32.25 -37.01 20.65
CA HIS A 103 -32.95 -38.27 20.94
C HIS A 103 -32.49 -38.96 22.24
N HIS A 104 -31.31 -38.62 22.77
CA HIS A 104 -30.81 -39.24 24.01
C HIS A 104 -30.24 -38.20 24.98
N PRO A 105 -30.74 -38.13 26.23
CA PRO A 105 -30.30 -37.13 27.21
C PRO A 105 -28.81 -37.25 27.54
N PHE A 106 -28.24 -38.46 27.48
CA PHE A 106 -26.82 -38.68 27.69
C PHE A 106 -25.94 -37.98 26.63
N ARG A 107 -26.36 -37.95 25.36
CA ARG A 107 -25.64 -37.26 24.28
C ARG A 107 -25.68 -35.75 24.47
N ILE A 108 -26.80 -35.21 24.95
CA ILE A 108 -26.95 -33.79 25.30
C ILE A 108 -25.96 -33.41 26.41
N ILE A 109 -25.89 -34.21 27.49
CA ILE A 109 -24.97 -33.97 28.60
C ILE A 109 -23.51 -33.97 28.13
N ILE A 110 -23.13 -34.95 27.29
CA ILE A 110 -21.79 -35.01 26.71
C ILE A 110 -21.49 -33.76 25.87
N ALA A 111 -22.41 -33.37 24.98
CA ALA A 111 -22.23 -32.20 24.11
C ALA A 111 -22.08 -30.90 24.91
N MET A 112 -22.91 -30.68 25.94
CA MET A 112 -22.80 -29.49 26.79
C MET A 112 -21.51 -29.48 27.61
N THR A 113 -21.13 -30.63 28.17
CA THR A 113 -19.91 -30.72 28.99
C THR A 113 -18.66 -30.57 28.13
N SER A 114 -18.64 -31.12 26.92
CA SER A 114 -17.50 -30.98 26.00
C SER A 114 -17.33 -29.54 25.52
N ALA A 115 -18.44 -28.83 25.24
CA ALA A 115 -18.42 -27.39 24.95
C ALA A 115 -17.80 -26.58 26.11
N PHE A 116 -18.13 -26.92 27.35
CA PHE A 116 -17.53 -26.29 28.52
C PHE A 116 -16.02 -26.54 28.65
N PHE A 117 -15.55 -27.76 28.37
CA PHE A 117 -14.11 -28.06 28.34
C PHE A 117 -13.38 -27.25 27.27
N TRP A 118 -14.00 -27.03 26.11
CA TRP A 118 -13.43 -26.15 25.09
C TRP A 118 -13.32 -24.70 25.59
N LEU A 119 -14.35 -24.17 26.26
CA LEU A 119 -14.30 -22.80 26.84
C LEU A 119 -13.17 -22.63 27.85
N ILE A 120 -12.96 -23.61 28.73
CA ILE A 120 -11.85 -23.59 29.68
C ILE A 120 -10.50 -23.57 28.94
N SER A 121 -10.37 -24.37 27.87
CA SER A 121 -9.14 -24.40 27.09
C SER A 121 -8.78 -23.04 26.46
N MET A 122 -9.79 -22.32 25.97
CA MET A 122 -9.64 -20.97 25.42
C MET A 122 -9.29 -19.94 26.49
N LEU A 123 -9.93 -20.02 27.66
CA LEU A 123 -9.63 -19.15 28.80
C LEU A 123 -8.17 -19.30 29.24
N LEU A 124 -7.69 -20.54 29.40
CA LEU A 124 -6.30 -20.81 29.80
C LEU A 124 -5.28 -20.37 28.74
N SER A 125 -5.59 -20.58 27.46
CA SER A 125 -4.76 -20.07 26.37
C SER A 125 -4.65 -18.53 26.41
N SER A 126 -5.77 -17.84 26.63
CA SER A 126 -5.81 -16.38 26.76
C SER A 126 -4.99 -15.88 27.95
N LEU A 127 -5.08 -16.57 29.11
CA LEU A 127 -4.28 -16.27 30.30
C LEU A 127 -2.78 -16.46 30.05
N LEU A 128 -2.39 -17.54 29.37
CA LEU A 128 -0.98 -17.78 29.02
C LEU A 128 -0.44 -16.65 28.12
N ARG A 129 -1.22 -16.25 27.11
CA ARG A 129 -0.86 -15.12 26.24
C ARG A 129 -0.66 -13.81 27.03
N PHE A 130 -1.47 -13.58 28.05
CA PHE A 130 -1.36 -12.39 28.91
C PHE A 130 -0.10 -12.43 29.80
N MET A 131 0.28 -13.61 30.31
CA MET A 131 1.44 -13.78 31.17
C MET A 131 2.78 -13.68 30.42
N VAL A 132 2.86 -14.12 29.16
CA VAL A 132 4.11 -14.09 28.38
C VAL A 132 4.28 -12.74 27.66
N VAL A 133 4.76 -11.75 28.41
CA VAL A 133 4.98 -10.35 27.96
C VAL A 133 5.71 -10.21 26.61
N PRO A 134 6.85 -10.90 26.34
CA PRO A 134 7.59 -10.68 25.09
C PRO A 134 6.88 -11.22 23.84
N LEU A 135 5.92 -12.15 23.98
CA LEU A 135 5.22 -12.77 22.85
C LEU A 135 3.75 -12.35 22.74
N ARG A 136 3.28 -11.43 23.58
CA ARG A 136 1.87 -11.00 23.65
C ARG A 136 1.31 -10.49 22.31
N ASN A 137 2.18 -9.85 21.50
CA ASN A 137 1.84 -9.26 20.21
C ASN A 137 2.01 -10.22 19.02
N GLN A 138 2.56 -11.42 19.24
CA GLN A 138 2.78 -12.41 18.19
C GLN A 138 1.53 -13.27 18.02
N LEU A 139 0.76 -13.05 16.94
CA LEU A 139 -0.48 -13.80 16.69
C LEU A 139 -0.21 -15.31 16.49
N ALA A 140 0.92 -15.65 15.87
CA ALA A 140 1.34 -17.05 15.67
C ALA A 140 1.49 -17.79 17.01
N PHE A 141 2.08 -17.15 18.03
CA PHE A 141 2.20 -17.71 19.37
C PHE A 141 0.83 -17.96 20.00
N ALA A 142 -0.10 -17.01 19.88
CA ALA A 142 -1.44 -17.14 20.42
C ALA A 142 -2.22 -18.32 19.78
N VAL A 143 -2.15 -18.45 18.46
CA VAL A 143 -2.80 -19.56 17.73
C VAL A 143 -2.23 -20.90 18.14
N LEU A 144 -0.90 -21.01 18.23
CA LEU A 144 -0.20 -22.25 18.57
C LEU A 144 -0.57 -22.71 20.00
N CYS A 145 -0.57 -21.80 20.97
CA CYS A 145 -1.00 -22.10 22.32
C CYS A 145 -2.48 -22.49 22.38
N ALA A 146 -3.37 -21.78 21.68
CA ALA A 146 -4.80 -22.07 21.67
C ALA A 146 -5.10 -23.49 21.18
N VAL A 147 -4.51 -23.90 20.05
CA VAL A 147 -4.69 -25.26 19.50
C VAL A 147 -4.19 -26.31 20.49
N LEU A 148 -3.00 -26.13 21.07
CA LEU A 148 -2.45 -27.09 22.03
C LEU A 148 -3.34 -27.26 23.27
N PHE A 149 -3.82 -26.15 23.85
CA PHE A 149 -4.76 -26.23 24.98
C PHE A 149 -6.07 -26.93 24.59
N GLN A 150 -6.64 -26.61 23.43
CA GLN A 150 -7.87 -27.25 22.95
C GLN A 150 -7.72 -28.78 22.83
N GLU A 151 -6.59 -29.25 22.28
CA GLU A 151 -6.33 -30.69 22.15
C GLU A 151 -6.02 -31.37 23.49
N ILE A 152 -5.32 -30.69 24.41
CA ILE A 152 -5.11 -31.17 25.78
C ILE A 152 -6.46 -31.35 26.48
N PHE A 153 -7.36 -30.37 26.37
CA PHE A 153 -8.68 -30.45 26.99
C PHE A 153 -9.58 -31.51 26.35
N ARG A 154 -9.44 -31.76 25.03
CA ARG A 154 -10.09 -32.90 24.37
C ARG A 154 -9.61 -34.23 24.96
N TYR A 155 -8.32 -34.38 25.21
CA TYR A 155 -7.76 -35.56 25.89
C TYR A 155 -8.25 -35.69 27.34
N LEU A 156 -8.27 -34.60 28.11
CA LEU A 156 -8.77 -34.59 29.48
C LEU A 156 -10.24 -34.98 29.54
N PHE A 157 -11.06 -34.47 28.62
CA PHE A 157 -12.46 -34.81 28.51
C PHE A 157 -12.66 -36.31 28.21
N TYR A 158 -11.90 -36.87 27.26
CA TYR A 158 -11.88 -38.32 27.00
C TYR A 158 -11.55 -39.11 28.27
N ARG A 159 -10.55 -38.69 29.05
CA ARG A 159 -10.18 -39.35 30.32
C ARG A 159 -11.30 -39.30 31.35
N VAL A 160 -11.99 -38.17 31.47
CA VAL A 160 -13.14 -38.00 32.36
C VAL A 160 -14.25 -38.94 31.96
N ILE A 161 -14.60 -39.01 30.67
CA ILE A 161 -15.62 -39.94 30.17
C ILE A 161 -15.23 -41.39 30.44
N LYS A 162 -13.99 -41.80 30.13
CA LYS A 162 -13.54 -43.18 30.39
C LYS A 162 -13.61 -43.55 31.87
N LYS A 163 -13.26 -42.62 32.75
CA LYS A 163 -13.37 -42.83 34.20
C LYS A 163 -14.83 -42.94 34.65
N ALA A 164 -15.72 -42.13 34.08
CA ALA A 164 -17.15 -42.18 34.35
C ALA A 164 -17.77 -43.50 33.86
N GLU A 165 -17.47 -43.94 32.63
CA GLU A 165 -17.89 -45.23 32.08
C GLU A 165 -17.46 -46.39 32.98
N PHE A 166 -16.19 -46.42 33.40
CA PHE A 166 -15.67 -47.47 34.28
C PHE A 166 -16.33 -47.45 35.68
N SER A 167 -16.66 -46.27 36.20
CA SER A 167 -17.33 -46.13 37.50
C SER A 167 -18.79 -46.56 37.44
N LEU A 168 -19.50 -46.21 36.36
CA LEU A 168 -20.88 -46.63 36.11
C LEU A 168 -20.98 -48.15 35.91
N GLN A 169 -20.03 -48.76 35.19
CA GLN A 169 -19.96 -50.21 35.03
C GLN A 169 -19.76 -50.96 36.35
N LYS A 170 -19.01 -50.38 37.31
CA LYS A 170 -18.84 -50.96 38.65
C LYS A 170 -20.10 -50.88 39.51
N VAL A 171 -20.91 -49.82 39.36
CA VAL A 171 -22.15 -49.62 40.11
C VAL A 171 -23.32 -50.42 39.49
N GLN A 172 -23.35 -50.58 38.17
CA GLN A 172 -24.37 -51.35 37.45
C GLN A 172 -24.17 -52.88 37.48
N LEU A 173 -23.04 -53.36 38.02
CA LEU A 173 -22.79 -54.79 38.23
C LEU A 173 -23.79 -55.45 39.22
N GLN A 174 -24.66 -54.66 39.86
CA GLN A 174 -25.65 -55.14 40.84
C GLN A 174 -27.11 -55.12 40.36
N GLU A 175 -27.46 -54.51 39.21
CA GLU A 175 -28.89 -54.30 38.87
C GLU A 175 -29.37 -54.64 37.45
N LEU A 176 -28.51 -54.85 36.43
CA LEU A 176 -29.01 -54.90 35.04
C LEU A 176 -28.39 -55.98 34.16
N THR A 177 -28.65 -57.24 34.52
CA THR A 177 -28.59 -58.39 33.59
C THR A 177 -29.76 -58.42 32.58
N ALA A 178 -30.56 -57.34 32.44
CA ALA A 178 -31.85 -57.40 31.70
C ALA A 178 -32.07 -56.35 30.59
N LYS A 179 -31.20 -55.36 30.36
CA LYS A 179 -31.21 -54.52 29.13
C LYS A 179 -29.80 -54.10 28.80
N GLY A 180 -29.20 -54.73 27.78
CA GLY A 180 -27.85 -54.41 27.31
C GLY A 180 -27.75 -52.99 26.77
N MET A 181 -27.39 -52.02 27.63
CA MET A 181 -26.87 -50.73 27.21
C MET A 181 -25.35 -50.83 27.09
N THR A 182 -24.87 -51.19 25.90
CA THR A 182 -23.49 -50.90 25.54
C THR A 182 -23.41 -49.41 25.20
N PHE A 183 -22.52 -48.67 25.87
CA PHE A 183 -22.22 -47.29 25.47
C PHE A 183 -21.64 -47.33 24.04
N ASP A 184 -22.40 -46.80 23.08
CA ASP A 184 -21.88 -46.62 21.73
C ASP A 184 -20.77 -45.56 21.77
N ARG A 185 -19.53 -46.04 21.78
CA ARG A 185 -18.32 -45.21 21.84
C ARG A 185 -18.26 -44.21 20.69
N PHE A 186 -18.83 -44.56 19.54
CA PHE A 186 -18.92 -43.65 18.40
C PHE A 186 -19.89 -42.51 18.70
N ALA A 187 -21.08 -42.80 19.23
CA ALA A 187 -22.04 -41.78 19.63
C ALA A 187 -21.49 -40.81 20.70
N VAL A 188 -20.68 -41.31 21.62
CA VAL A 188 -19.99 -40.50 22.64
C VAL A 188 -18.97 -39.56 21.99
N ALA A 189 -18.11 -40.08 21.12
CA ALA A 189 -17.10 -39.29 20.41
C ALA A 189 -17.73 -38.24 19.50
N TYR A 190 -18.82 -38.61 18.82
CA TYR A 190 -19.62 -37.73 17.99
C TYR A 190 -20.27 -36.60 18.79
N ALA A 191 -20.96 -36.92 19.89
CA ALA A 191 -21.60 -35.91 20.74
C ALA A 191 -20.57 -34.96 21.38
N ALA A 192 -19.41 -35.50 21.78
CA ALA A 192 -18.29 -34.71 22.28
C ALA A 192 -17.81 -33.72 21.21
N GLY A 193 -17.56 -34.22 20.00
CA GLY A 193 -17.08 -33.40 18.89
C GLY A 193 -18.05 -32.34 18.42
N TYR A 194 -19.34 -32.66 18.42
CA TYR A 194 -20.39 -31.68 18.18
C TYR A 194 -20.31 -30.52 19.18
N GLY A 195 -20.20 -30.81 20.49
CA GLY A 195 -20.10 -29.77 21.50
C GLY A 195 -18.86 -28.89 21.36
N PHE A 196 -17.68 -29.49 21.13
CA PHE A 196 -16.44 -28.76 20.83
C PHE A 196 -16.59 -27.86 19.59
N GLY A 197 -17.19 -28.39 18.52
CA GLY A 197 -17.38 -27.66 17.28
C GLY A 197 -18.37 -26.52 17.39
N PHE A 198 -19.54 -26.77 17.97
CA PHE A 198 -20.62 -25.80 18.08
C PHE A 198 -20.20 -24.53 18.84
N ILE A 199 -19.51 -24.70 19.98
CA ILE A 199 -19.06 -23.55 20.77
C ILE A 199 -17.90 -22.80 20.08
N SER A 200 -17.00 -23.53 19.40
CA SER A 200 -15.93 -22.94 18.60
C SER A 200 -16.48 -22.07 17.47
N GLY A 201 -17.47 -22.58 16.73
CA GLY A 201 -18.14 -21.83 15.68
C GLY A 201 -18.87 -20.59 16.21
N THR A 202 -19.53 -20.71 17.37
CA THR A 202 -20.21 -19.59 18.02
C THR A 202 -19.23 -18.48 18.40
N PHE A 203 -18.07 -18.83 18.95
CA PHE A 203 -17.03 -17.86 19.29
C PHE A 203 -16.45 -17.15 18.04
N SER A 204 -16.35 -17.87 16.92
CA SER A 204 -15.89 -17.31 15.63
C SER A 204 -16.83 -16.22 15.12
N ILE A 205 -18.14 -16.42 15.21
CA ILE A 205 -19.15 -15.45 14.71
C ILE A 205 -19.32 -14.26 15.64
N VAL A 206 -19.30 -14.45 16.96
CA VAL A 206 -19.46 -13.34 17.91
C VAL A 206 -18.40 -12.27 17.71
N ASN A 207 -17.15 -12.68 17.43
CA ASN A 207 -16.07 -11.72 17.14
C ASN A 207 -16.34 -10.93 15.85
N VAL A 208 -16.78 -11.61 14.79
CA VAL A 208 -17.12 -10.98 13.51
C VAL A 208 -18.29 -10.01 13.67
N LEU A 209 -19.34 -10.43 14.38
CA LEU A 209 -20.51 -9.59 14.64
C LEU A 209 -20.12 -8.36 15.48
N SER A 210 -19.29 -8.52 16.51
CA SER A 210 -18.78 -7.42 17.33
C SER A 210 -18.07 -6.37 16.47
N ASP A 211 -17.20 -6.81 15.56
CA ASP A 211 -16.43 -5.91 14.68
C ASP A 211 -17.31 -5.24 13.59
N THR A 212 -18.51 -5.76 13.36
CA THR A 212 -19.47 -5.23 12.36
C THR A 212 -20.51 -4.28 12.94
N THR A 213 -20.48 -4.01 14.25
CA THR A 213 -21.39 -3.04 14.89
C THR A 213 -21.00 -1.60 14.53
N GLY A 214 -21.49 -1.10 13.39
CA GLY A 214 -21.31 0.28 12.94
C GLY A 214 -22.30 0.68 11.83
N PRO A 215 -22.60 1.98 11.65
CA PRO A 215 -23.54 2.43 10.64
C PRO A 215 -22.92 2.33 9.23
N GLY A 216 -23.27 1.28 8.49
CA GLY A 216 -23.10 1.23 7.03
C GLY A 216 -21.75 0.76 6.49
N THR A 217 -21.02 -0.10 7.18
CA THR A 217 -19.80 -0.73 6.63
C THR A 217 -20.12 -1.94 5.75
N ILE A 218 -19.89 -1.83 4.44
CA ILE A 218 -19.82 -2.98 3.52
C ILE A 218 -18.50 -3.70 3.82
N GLY A 219 -18.60 -4.86 4.47
CA GLY A 219 -17.45 -5.57 5.02
C GLY A 219 -16.74 -4.81 6.14
N ILE A 220 -15.80 -5.47 6.81
CA ILE A 220 -14.90 -4.81 7.76
C ILE A 220 -13.90 -3.98 6.92
N PHE A 221 -13.79 -2.66 7.11
CA PHE A 221 -12.83 -1.79 6.39
C PHE A 221 -12.85 -1.82 4.84
N GLY A 222 -14.01 -2.02 4.19
CA GLY A 222 -14.12 -1.99 2.72
C GLY A 222 -13.75 -3.30 2.00
N HIS A 223 -13.84 -4.43 2.70
CA HIS A 223 -13.72 -5.78 2.11
C HIS A 223 -14.90 -6.14 1.18
N SER A 224 -14.73 -7.22 0.40
CA SER A 224 -15.74 -7.72 -0.55
C SER A 224 -17.11 -7.93 0.12
N GLN A 225 -18.18 -7.76 -0.67
CA GLN A 225 -19.55 -8.13 -0.29
C GLN A 225 -19.65 -9.61 0.16
N ASP A 226 -18.75 -10.48 -0.32
CA ASP A 226 -18.74 -11.91 0.02
C ASP A 226 -18.19 -12.25 1.42
N PHE A 227 -17.71 -11.26 2.18
CA PHE A 227 -17.02 -11.49 3.45
C PHE A 227 -17.88 -12.28 4.46
N PHE A 228 -19.16 -11.93 4.61
CA PHE A 228 -20.06 -12.59 5.56
C PHE A 228 -20.38 -14.02 5.13
N ILE A 229 -20.59 -14.25 3.85
CA ILE A 229 -20.86 -15.58 3.28
C ILE A 229 -19.63 -16.48 3.46
N ALA A 230 -18.43 -16.00 3.11
CA ALA A 230 -17.19 -16.76 3.29
C ALA A 230 -16.94 -17.10 4.77
N THR A 231 -17.19 -16.16 5.67
CA THR A 231 -17.09 -16.36 7.12
C THR A 231 -18.09 -17.40 7.62
N ALA A 232 -19.32 -17.40 7.09
CA ALA A 232 -20.35 -18.38 7.42
C ALA A 232 -19.91 -19.81 7.04
N PHE A 233 -19.40 -20.01 5.81
CA PHE A 233 -18.88 -21.30 5.35
C PHE A 233 -17.65 -21.78 6.12
N LEU A 234 -16.73 -20.87 6.45
CA LEU A 234 -15.54 -21.20 7.24
C LEU A 234 -15.94 -21.67 8.64
N THR A 235 -16.89 -20.98 9.26
CA THR A 235 -17.40 -21.34 10.59
C THR A 235 -18.08 -22.71 10.58
N LEU A 236 -18.94 -22.99 9.59
CA LEU A 236 -19.53 -24.32 9.41
C LEU A 236 -18.44 -25.40 9.30
N THR A 237 -17.41 -25.15 8.50
CA THR A 237 -16.29 -26.08 8.30
C THR A 237 -15.56 -26.37 9.62
N ILE A 238 -15.34 -25.37 10.46
CA ILE A 238 -14.71 -25.51 11.80
C ILE A 238 -15.57 -26.39 12.71
N ILE A 239 -16.90 -26.22 12.70
CA ILE A 239 -17.82 -27.03 13.50
C ILE A 239 -17.71 -28.51 13.10
N LEU A 240 -17.73 -28.79 11.79
CA LEU A 240 -17.63 -30.15 11.26
C LEU A 240 -16.26 -30.78 11.52
N LEU A 241 -15.17 -30.03 11.34
CA LEU A 241 -13.81 -30.49 11.63
C LEU A 241 -13.64 -30.91 13.09
N ASN A 242 -14.15 -30.13 14.04
CA ASN A 242 -14.12 -30.50 15.46
C ASN A 242 -14.91 -31.78 15.76
N THR A 243 -16.02 -31.99 15.04
CA THR A 243 -16.79 -33.23 15.12
C THR A 243 -15.97 -34.42 14.63
N PHE A 244 -15.38 -34.32 13.43
CA PHE A 244 -14.56 -35.39 12.85
C PHE A 244 -13.28 -35.66 13.64
N TRP A 245 -12.59 -34.61 14.08
CA TRP A 245 -11.41 -34.73 14.92
C TRP A 245 -11.70 -35.49 16.20
N SER A 246 -12.83 -35.23 16.86
CA SER A 246 -13.18 -35.94 18.10
C SER A 246 -13.50 -37.42 17.85
N ILE A 247 -14.17 -37.75 16.74
CA ILE A 247 -14.40 -39.13 16.31
C ILE A 247 -13.06 -39.84 16.11
N ILE A 248 -12.15 -39.26 15.33
CA ILE A 248 -10.82 -39.83 15.06
C ILE A 248 -10.04 -39.98 16.37
N PHE A 249 -10.00 -38.93 17.18
CA PHE A 249 -9.24 -38.88 18.43
C PHE A 249 -9.69 -39.98 19.40
N PHE A 250 -11.01 -40.12 19.64
CA PHE A 250 -11.55 -41.04 20.63
C PHE A 250 -11.45 -42.49 20.13
N THR A 251 -11.82 -42.74 18.87
CA THR A 251 -11.75 -44.09 18.29
C THR A 251 -10.32 -44.61 18.19
N SER A 252 -9.35 -43.75 17.90
CA SER A 252 -7.93 -44.11 17.91
C SER A 252 -7.40 -44.44 19.30
N LEU A 253 -7.84 -43.70 20.33
CA LEU A 253 -7.47 -44.00 21.72
C LEU A 253 -8.07 -45.33 22.22
N ASP A 254 -9.24 -45.71 21.69
CA ASP A 254 -9.92 -46.96 22.03
C ASP A 254 -9.33 -48.21 21.36
N LYS A 255 -8.76 -48.09 20.15
CA LYS A 255 -8.23 -49.23 19.37
C LYS A 255 -6.90 -49.81 19.89
N GLY A 256 -6.17 -49.08 20.75
CA GLY A 256 -4.88 -49.53 21.27
C GLY A 256 -3.74 -49.59 20.22
N GLY A 257 -2.57 -50.10 20.62
CA GLY A 257 -1.40 -50.25 19.72
C GLY A 257 -0.84 -48.92 19.19
N ILE A 258 -0.28 -48.94 17.97
CA ILE A 258 0.31 -47.76 17.31
C ILE A 258 -0.72 -46.65 17.02
N HIS A 259 -1.98 -47.05 16.79
CA HIS A 259 -3.08 -46.12 16.50
C HIS A 259 -3.42 -45.19 17.67
N ARG A 260 -3.11 -45.61 18.91
CA ARG A 260 -3.30 -44.79 20.12
C ARG A 260 -2.52 -43.48 20.09
N HIS A 261 -1.42 -43.42 19.34
CA HIS A 261 -0.59 -42.23 19.20
C HIS A 261 -0.81 -41.53 17.85
N LEU A 262 -0.96 -42.30 16.76
CA LEU A 262 -1.12 -41.75 15.41
C LEU A 262 -2.40 -40.94 15.23
N GLY A 263 -3.53 -41.39 15.75
CA GLY A 263 -4.80 -40.67 15.61
C GLY A 263 -4.79 -39.30 16.29
N PRO A 264 -4.48 -39.22 17.60
CA PRO A 264 -4.31 -37.94 18.28
C PRO A 264 -3.27 -37.03 17.63
N ALA A 265 -2.13 -37.58 17.17
CA ALA A 265 -1.11 -36.80 16.47
C ALA A 265 -1.65 -36.20 15.16
N LEU A 266 -2.38 -36.98 14.35
CA LEU A 266 -3.02 -36.50 13.13
C LEU A 266 -4.00 -35.37 13.42
N VAL A 267 -4.81 -35.51 14.47
CA VAL A 267 -5.77 -34.48 14.88
C VAL A 267 -5.05 -33.18 15.28
N VAL A 268 -4.01 -33.26 16.13
CA VAL A 268 -3.23 -32.09 16.53
C VAL A 268 -2.57 -31.41 15.32
N ILE A 269 -1.95 -32.19 14.44
CA ILE A 269 -1.27 -31.67 13.24
C ILE A 269 -2.26 -30.99 12.29
N THR A 270 -3.39 -31.65 11.99
CA THR A 270 -4.39 -31.08 11.05
C THR A 270 -5.09 -29.86 11.63
N HIS A 271 -5.38 -29.85 12.93
CA HIS A 271 -5.94 -28.67 13.61
C HIS A 271 -4.95 -27.51 13.64
N MET A 272 -3.67 -27.78 13.92
CA MET A 272 -2.61 -26.78 13.86
C MET A 272 -2.44 -26.21 12.46
N LEU A 273 -2.41 -27.07 11.44
CA LEU A 273 -2.24 -26.66 10.05
C LEU A 273 -3.40 -25.76 9.61
N PHE A 274 -4.65 -26.18 9.85
CA PHE A 274 -5.83 -25.39 9.51
C PHE A 274 -5.86 -24.03 10.24
N SER A 275 -5.49 -24.01 11.53
CA SER A 275 -5.43 -22.77 12.31
C SER A 275 -4.32 -21.84 11.83
N CYS A 276 -3.17 -22.36 11.44
CA CYS A 276 -2.07 -21.58 10.88
C CYS A 276 -2.38 -21.04 9.47
N LEU A 277 -3.21 -21.72 8.67
CA LEU A 277 -3.65 -21.18 7.37
C LEU A 277 -4.37 -19.84 7.52
N THR A 278 -5.05 -19.60 8.66
CA THR A 278 -5.69 -18.30 8.93
C THR A 278 -4.67 -17.15 9.03
N LEU A 279 -3.40 -17.43 9.37
CA LEU A 279 -2.33 -16.42 9.45
C LEU A 279 -1.85 -15.98 8.06
N LEU A 280 -2.05 -16.80 7.02
CA LEU A 280 -1.66 -16.48 5.64
C LEU A 280 -2.61 -15.46 4.99
N ASN A 281 -3.77 -15.22 5.58
CA ASN A 281 -4.78 -14.27 5.08
C ASN A 281 -4.44 -12.80 5.40
N ARG A 282 -3.17 -12.50 5.71
CA ARG A 282 -2.66 -11.16 6.04
C ARG A 282 -2.18 -10.36 4.82
N THR A 283 -2.13 -10.98 3.64
CA THR A 283 -1.80 -10.27 2.39
C THR A 283 -3.00 -9.47 1.92
N THR A 284 -2.75 -8.25 1.45
CA THR A 284 -3.73 -7.18 1.11
C THR A 284 -4.70 -7.51 -0.03
N LYS A 285 -4.76 -8.75 -0.50
CA LYS A 285 -5.76 -9.24 -1.46
C LYS A 285 -6.56 -10.36 -0.81
N PRO A 286 -7.85 -10.16 -0.50
CA PRO A 286 -8.69 -11.23 0.04
C PRO A 286 -8.93 -12.24 -1.08
N THR A 287 -8.11 -13.28 -1.11
CA THR A 287 -8.18 -14.31 -2.14
C THR A 287 -9.17 -15.35 -1.64
N TYR A 288 -10.47 -15.15 -1.91
CA TYR A 288 -11.57 -16.04 -1.48
C TYR A 288 -11.59 -17.41 -2.21
N SER A 289 -10.50 -17.83 -2.85
CA SER A 289 -10.42 -19.07 -3.61
C SER A 289 -9.47 -20.11 -2.98
N ILE A 290 -10.10 -21.12 -2.38
CA ILE A 290 -9.72 -22.56 -2.34
C ILE A 290 -8.30 -22.87 -1.81
N PRO A 291 -8.15 -23.33 -0.54
CA PRO A 291 -6.84 -23.46 0.11
C PRO A 291 -5.92 -24.59 -0.39
N ILE A 292 -6.40 -25.55 -1.17
CA ILE A 292 -5.61 -26.77 -1.46
C ILE A 292 -4.82 -26.66 -2.77
N VAL A 293 -5.39 -26.02 -3.80
CA VAL A 293 -4.73 -25.87 -5.10
C VAL A 293 -3.61 -24.84 -5.02
N ASN A 294 -3.81 -23.75 -4.26
CA ASN A 294 -2.74 -22.79 -4.01
C ASN A 294 -1.66 -23.35 -3.06
N ALA A 295 -1.99 -24.25 -2.13
CA ALA A 295 -0.97 -24.96 -1.37
C ALA A 295 -0.12 -25.82 -2.30
N PHE A 296 -0.70 -26.63 -3.20
CA PHE A 296 0.12 -27.40 -4.14
C PHE A 296 0.86 -26.52 -5.16
N TYR A 297 0.25 -25.45 -5.67
CA TYR A 297 0.86 -24.54 -6.63
C TYR A 297 1.97 -23.66 -6.02
N ASN A 298 1.82 -23.24 -4.75
CA ASN A 298 2.84 -22.48 -4.04
C ASN A 298 3.92 -23.38 -3.42
N THR A 299 3.59 -24.60 -2.96
CA THR A 299 4.60 -25.55 -2.44
C THR A 299 5.46 -26.12 -3.58
N SER A 300 4.90 -26.28 -4.79
CA SER A 300 5.69 -26.62 -5.99
C SER A 300 6.56 -25.47 -6.50
N LYS A 301 6.20 -24.21 -6.21
CA LYS A 301 7.07 -23.04 -6.43
C LYS A 301 8.11 -22.81 -5.33
N MET A 302 7.85 -23.22 -4.10
CA MET A 302 8.81 -23.13 -2.99
C MET A 302 9.99 -24.12 -3.09
N SER A 303 9.94 -25.08 -4.03
CA SER A 303 11.03 -26.03 -4.27
C SER A 303 11.91 -25.69 -5.49
N SER A 304 11.63 -24.61 -6.23
CA SER A 304 12.67 -24.00 -7.07
C SER A 304 13.35 -22.95 -6.22
N ALA A 305 14.67 -23.06 -5.98
CA ALA A 305 15.44 -21.98 -5.39
C ALA A 305 15.17 -20.69 -6.20
N ALA A 306 14.27 -19.83 -5.71
CA ALA A 306 14.00 -18.56 -6.34
C ALA A 306 15.31 -17.78 -6.25
N GLN A 307 15.93 -17.52 -7.39
CA GLN A 307 17.17 -16.78 -7.45
C GLN A 307 16.91 -15.39 -6.84
N ARG A 308 17.65 -15.05 -5.79
CA ARG A 308 17.57 -13.74 -5.13
C ARG A 308 17.75 -12.64 -6.16
N LYS A 309 16.85 -11.65 -6.15
CA LYS A 309 16.85 -10.56 -7.13
C LYS A 309 18.08 -9.67 -6.89
N LYS A 310 18.80 -9.35 -7.97
CA LYS A 310 19.94 -8.42 -7.94
C LYS A 310 19.51 -7.00 -8.32
N ILE A 311 20.01 -6.01 -7.59
CA ILE A 311 19.72 -4.59 -7.81
C ILE A 311 20.98 -3.88 -8.31
N ALA A 312 20.84 -3.12 -9.39
CA ALA A 312 21.87 -2.21 -9.89
C ALA A 312 21.34 -0.78 -9.92
N ILE A 313 22.18 0.18 -9.48
CA ILE A 313 21.88 1.60 -9.51
C ILE A 313 22.75 2.26 -10.56
N VAL A 314 22.11 2.81 -11.60
CA VAL A 314 22.77 3.51 -12.70
C VAL A 314 22.80 5.01 -12.35
N GLY A 315 23.82 5.39 -11.57
CA GLY A 315 24.08 6.79 -11.18
C GLY A 315 24.53 6.95 -9.72
N SER A 316 25.53 7.81 -9.50
CA SER A 316 26.15 8.08 -8.20
C SER A 316 26.09 9.57 -7.79
N GLY A 317 25.14 10.33 -8.35
CA GLY A 317 24.92 11.71 -7.90
C GLY A 317 24.26 11.77 -6.53
N ASN A 318 23.92 12.97 -6.05
CA ASN A 318 23.29 13.20 -4.74
C ASN A 318 22.07 12.27 -4.50
N TRP A 319 21.14 12.23 -5.45
CA TRP A 319 19.96 11.36 -5.38
C TRP A 319 20.29 9.87 -5.60
N GLY A 320 21.34 9.56 -6.36
CA GLY A 320 21.81 8.18 -6.58
C GLY A 320 22.39 7.55 -5.31
N SER A 321 23.21 8.30 -4.57
CA SER A 321 23.72 7.87 -3.26
C SER A 321 22.60 7.78 -2.22
N THR A 322 21.68 8.75 -2.20
CA THR A 322 20.53 8.73 -1.29
C THR A 322 19.66 7.49 -1.48
N ILE A 323 19.29 7.18 -2.73
CA ILE A 323 18.44 6.01 -3.00
C ILE A 323 19.20 4.70 -2.74
N ALA A 324 20.53 4.67 -2.95
CA ALA A 324 21.36 3.52 -2.61
C ALA A 324 21.33 3.23 -1.11
N ILE A 325 21.48 4.26 -0.27
CA ILE A 325 21.35 4.16 1.20
C ILE A 325 19.98 3.59 1.58
N HIS A 326 18.91 4.19 1.05
CA HIS A 326 17.54 3.79 1.37
C HIS A 326 17.26 2.33 0.99
N ILE A 327 17.65 1.92 -0.21
CA ILE A 327 17.40 0.57 -0.70
C ILE A 327 18.25 -0.46 0.04
N ALA A 328 19.52 -0.14 0.32
CA ALA A 328 20.40 -1.00 1.11
C ALA A 328 19.80 -1.29 2.50
N ASP A 329 19.29 -0.26 3.18
CA ASP A 329 18.60 -0.41 4.47
C ASP A 329 17.34 -1.28 4.33
N LYS A 330 16.55 -1.07 3.27
CA LYS A 330 15.31 -1.82 3.01
C LYS A 330 15.55 -3.30 2.73
N ILE A 331 16.58 -3.65 1.96
CA ILE A 331 16.86 -5.05 1.60
C ILE A 331 17.56 -5.83 2.71
N ALA A 332 18.09 -5.14 3.74
CA ALA A 332 18.70 -5.79 4.91
C ALA A 332 17.71 -6.72 5.62
N ASP A 333 16.41 -6.38 5.60
CA ASP A 333 15.32 -7.18 6.16
C ASP A 333 14.75 -8.22 5.16
N LEU A 334 15.18 -8.22 3.90
CA LEU A 334 14.63 -9.03 2.80
C LEU A 334 15.67 -9.98 2.18
N LYS A 335 16.46 -10.63 3.03
CA LYS A 335 17.62 -11.47 2.64
C LYS A 335 17.28 -12.69 1.78
N ASP A 336 16.08 -13.21 1.94
CA ASP A 336 15.60 -14.38 1.19
C ASP A 336 15.12 -14.00 -0.21
N GLU A 337 14.81 -12.72 -0.45
CA GLU A 337 14.25 -12.23 -1.72
C GLU A 337 15.28 -11.47 -2.57
N TYR A 338 16.22 -10.78 -1.93
CA TYR A 338 17.19 -9.89 -2.59
C TYR A 338 18.63 -10.24 -2.24
N GLU A 339 19.49 -10.19 -3.25
CA GLU A 339 20.93 -10.24 -3.04
C GLU A 339 21.34 -8.97 -2.31
N GLN A 340 22.12 -9.12 -1.24
CA GLN A 340 22.43 -8.00 -0.35
C GLN A 340 23.41 -7.02 -1.00
N LYS A 341 24.23 -7.49 -1.94
CA LYS A 341 25.16 -6.66 -2.69
C LYS A 341 24.40 -5.82 -3.73
N ILE A 342 24.50 -4.50 -3.60
CA ILE A 342 24.01 -3.52 -4.58
C ILE A 342 25.20 -2.98 -5.36
N LEU A 343 25.14 -3.02 -6.69
CA LEU A 343 26.15 -2.39 -7.53
C LEU A 343 25.67 -1.00 -7.94
N MET A 344 26.47 0.02 -7.66
CA MET A 344 26.18 1.41 -8.02
C MET A 344 27.20 1.87 -9.06
N TRP A 345 26.73 2.17 -10.27
CA TRP A 345 27.56 2.79 -11.28
C TRP A 345 27.93 4.21 -10.89
N CYS A 346 29.22 4.47 -10.79
CA CYS A 346 29.78 5.78 -10.55
C CYS A 346 30.73 6.11 -11.68
N LYS A 347 30.37 7.08 -12.52
CA LYS A 347 31.26 7.58 -13.57
C LYS A 347 32.57 8.02 -12.92
N GLU A 348 33.69 7.50 -13.40
CA GLU A 348 34.97 7.72 -12.74
C GLU A 348 35.36 9.20 -12.79
N GLU A 349 35.76 9.71 -11.63
CA GLU A 349 36.21 11.09 -11.43
C GLU A 349 37.45 11.06 -10.53
N THR A 350 38.47 11.83 -10.92
CA THR A 350 39.67 12.04 -10.10
C THR A 350 39.44 13.23 -9.19
N LEU A 351 39.62 13.04 -7.89
CA LEU A 351 39.51 14.08 -6.87
C LEU A 351 40.79 14.93 -6.80
N ASP A 352 40.74 16.04 -6.06
CA ASP A 352 41.84 17.00 -5.98
C ASP A 352 43.13 16.39 -5.40
N ASP A 353 43.01 15.34 -4.58
CA ASP A 353 44.13 14.59 -4.00
C ASP A 353 44.67 13.46 -4.91
N GLY A 354 44.11 13.31 -6.12
CA GLY A 354 44.48 12.29 -7.10
C GLY A 354 43.80 10.93 -6.90
N SER A 355 43.02 10.75 -5.82
CA SER A 355 42.25 9.52 -5.60
C SER A 355 41.06 9.41 -6.58
N LYS A 356 40.62 8.18 -6.82
CA LYS A 356 39.41 7.93 -7.63
C LYS A 356 38.17 7.96 -6.75
N LEU A 357 37.11 8.60 -7.22
CA LEU A 357 35.85 8.69 -6.48
C LEU A 357 35.27 7.31 -6.15
N THR A 358 35.41 6.33 -7.05
CA THR A 358 34.95 4.96 -6.79
C THR A 358 35.70 4.28 -5.64
N GLU A 359 37.02 4.46 -5.57
CA GLU A 359 37.87 3.95 -4.50
C GLU A 359 37.50 4.61 -3.17
N VAL A 360 37.34 5.94 -3.15
CA VAL A 360 36.92 6.69 -1.95
C VAL A 360 35.55 6.26 -1.44
N ILE A 361 34.55 6.09 -2.31
CA ILE A 361 33.22 5.63 -1.89
C ILE A 361 33.29 4.23 -1.26
N ASN A 362 34.08 3.32 -1.84
CA ASN A 362 34.17 1.94 -1.35
C ASN A 362 34.99 1.82 -0.05
N GLU A 363 35.99 2.68 0.16
CA GLU A 363 36.85 2.66 1.36
C GLU A 363 36.25 3.45 2.53
N GLN A 364 35.74 4.66 2.24
CA GLN A 364 35.21 5.57 3.26
C GLN A 364 33.71 5.38 3.49
N HIS A 365 33.02 4.65 2.61
CA HIS A 365 31.58 4.46 2.66
C HIS A 365 30.82 5.80 2.67
N GLU A 366 31.30 6.76 1.88
CA GLU A 366 30.73 8.11 1.78
C GLU A 366 30.96 8.67 0.37
N ASN A 367 29.96 9.35 -0.19
CA ASN A 367 30.14 10.11 -1.42
C ASN A 367 30.46 11.57 -1.11
N ILE A 368 31.72 11.82 -0.76
CA ILE A 368 32.20 13.13 -0.28
C ILE A 368 31.96 14.28 -1.27
N LYS A 369 31.78 13.98 -2.56
CA LYS A 369 31.51 15.00 -3.59
C LYS A 369 30.04 15.35 -3.73
N TYR A 370 29.16 14.36 -3.75
CA TYR A 370 27.76 14.55 -4.12
C TYR A 370 26.75 14.40 -2.97
N LEU A 371 27.10 13.69 -1.91
CA LEU A 371 26.30 13.55 -0.69
C LEU A 371 27.25 13.46 0.53
N PRO A 372 27.93 14.57 0.87
CA PRO A 372 28.84 14.59 2.00
C PRO A 372 28.11 14.40 3.33
N HIS A 373 28.80 13.81 4.29
CA HIS A 373 28.37 13.51 5.67
C HIS A 373 27.33 12.40 5.83
N GLU A 374 26.92 11.74 4.75
CA GLU A 374 25.99 10.61 4.80
C GLU A 374 26.72 9.29 4.53
N ARG A 375 26.60 8.35 5.49
CA ARG A 375 27.25 7.04 5.38
C ARG A 375 26.47 6.13 4.43
N ILE A 376 27.14 5.68 3.38
CA ILE A 376 26.67 4.66 2.44
C ILE A 376 26.87 3.26 3.07
N PRO A 377 25.85 2.37 3.09
CA PRO A 377 26.02 1.01 3.61
C PRO A 377 27.08 0.18 2.87
N ASP A 378 27.79 -0.68 3.60
CA ASP A 378 28.98 -1.42 3.14
C ASP A 378 28.66 -2.41 2.00
N ASN A 379 27.39 -2.78 1.86
CA ASN A 379 26.88 -3.64 0.81
C ASN A 379 26.58 -2.91 -0.51
N VAL A 380 26.75 -1.59 -0.57
CA VAL A 380 26.70 -0.79 -1.79
C VAL A 380 28.11 -0.63 -2.34
N ILE A 381 28.37 -1.17 -3.53
CA ILE A 381 29.69 -1.16 -4.17
C ILE A 381 29.68 -0.22 -5.37
N ALA A 382 30.51 0.82 -5.32
CA ALA A 382 30.72 1.73 -6.42
C ALA A 382 31.62 1.10 -7.50
N LEU A 383 31.17 1.15 -8.76
CA LEU A 383 31.92 0.63 -9.91
C LEU A 383 32.04 1.68 -11.03
N PRO A 384 33.23 1.83 -11.66
CA PRO A 384 33.41 2.74 -12.79
C PRO A 384 32.84 2.20 -14.09
N ASP A 385 32.86 0.86 -14.27
CA ASP A 385 32.36 0.22 -15.49
C ASP A 385 30.84 0.08 -15.47
N LEU A 386 30.20 0.70 -16.46
CA LEU A 386 28.74 0.70 -16.60
C LEU A 386 28.18 -0.69 -16.88
N CYS A 387 28.84 -1.48 -17.74
CA CYS A 387 28.33 -2.79 -18.16
C CYS A 387 28.43 -3.82 -17.02
N GLU A 388 29.51 -3.76 -16.26
CA GLU A 388 29.75 -4.60 -15.10
C GLU A 388 28.76 -4.28 -13.98
N SER A 389 28.43 -3.00 -13.77
CA SER A 389 27.48 -2.57 -12.73
C SER A 389 26.06 -3.13 -12.90
N VAL A 390 25.63 -3.40 -14.14
CA VAL A 390 24.27 -3.91 -14.43
C VAL A 390 24.24 -5.40 -14.73
N LYS A 391 25.39 -6.08 -14.70
CA LYS A 391 25.51 -7.48 -15.10
C LYS A 391 24.63 -8.38 -14.22
N ASP A 392 23.78 -9.17 -14.88
CA ASP A 392 22.80 -10.06 -14.25
C ASP A 392 21.77 -9.37 -13.32
N ALA A 393 21.69 -8.04 -13.33
CA ALA A 393 20.73 -7.32 -12.49
C ALA A 393 19.29 -7.63 -12.93
N ASP A 394 18.42 -7.87 -11.95
CA ASP A 394 16.97 -8.05 -12.17
C ASP A 394 16.23 -6.71 -12.13
N ILE A 395 16.79 -5.73 -11.41
CA ILE A 395 16.20 -4.41 -11.20
C ILE A 395 17.27 -3.36 -11.45
N LEU A 396 17.01 -2.47 -12.41
CA LEU A 396 17.90 -1.37 -12.76
C LEU A 396 17.27 -0.03 -12.34
N ILE A 397 17.97 0.74 -11.51
CA ILE A 397 17.49 2.04 -11.03
C ILE A 397 18.25 3.14 -11.75
N PHE A 398 17.59 3.84 -12.66
CA PHE A 398 18.19 4.92 -13.44
C PHE A 398 18.06 6.25 -12.68
N VAL A 399 19.20 6.84 -12.34
CA VAL A 399 19.29 8.06 -11.51
C VAL A 399 20.46 8.94 -11.94
N ILE A 400 20.53 9.22 -13.23
CA ILE A 400 21.52 10.10 -13.85
C ILE A 400 20.89 11.40 -14.36
N PRO A 401 21.67 12.46 -14.60
CA PRO A 401 21.16 13.64 -15.29
C PRO A 401 20.57 13.28 -16.66
N HIS A 402 19.39 13.85 -16.97
CA HIS A 402 18.60 13.46 -18.15
C HIS A 402 19.39 13.53 -19.46
N GLN A 403 20.33 14.47 -19.62
CA GLN A 403 21.15 14.60 -20.83
C GLN A 403 22.02 13.38 -21.15
N PHE A 404 22.31 12.52 -20.16
CA PHE A 404 23.17 11.36 -20.35
C PHE A 404 22.42 10.06 -20.66
N VAL A 405 21.09 10.01 -20.50
CA VAL A 405 20.33 8.75 -20.57
C VAL A 405 20.43 8.08 -21.93
N LYS A 406 20.27 8.81 -23.04
CA LYS A 406 20.35 8.24 -24.40
C LYS A 406 21.69 7.52 -24.62
N LYS A 407 22.80 8.19 -24.26
CA LYS A 407 24.16 7.62 -24.37
C LYS A 407 24.33 6.38 -23.48
N THR A 408 23.92 6.46 -22.21
CA THR A 408 23.98 5.34 -21.26
C THR A 408 23.16 4.15 -21.73
N CYS A 409 21.96 4.37 -22.30
CA CYS A 409 21.13 3.29 -22.81
C CYS A 409 21.75 2.62 -24.05
N GLU A 410 22.35 3.38 -24.97
CA GLU A 410 23.06 2.80 -26.11
C GLU A 410 24.27 1.96 -25.68
N GLU A 411 25.03 2.41 -24.67
CA GLU A 411 26.15 1.63 -24.13
C GLU A 411 25.69 0.30 -23.48
N LEU A 412 24.49 0.29 -22.90
CA LEU A 412 23.87 -0.86 -22.24
C LEU A 412 23.05 -1.77 -23.17
N LYS A 413 22.86 -1.37 -24.43
CA LYS A 413 22.06 -2.11 -25.40
C LYS A 413 22.55 -3.56 -25.54
N ASN A 414 21.63 -4.52 -25.42
CA ASN A 414 21.90 -5.96 -25.42
C ASN A 414 22.84 -6.48 -24.31
N LYS A 415 23.13 -5.67 -23.28
CA LYS A 415 23.96 -6.08 -22.13
C LYS A 415 23.18 -6.21 -20.82
N VAL A 416 21.89 -5.86 -20.84
CA VAL A 416 20.98 -6.04 -19.71
C VAL A 416 20.32 -7.42 -19.75
N LYS A 417 19.99 -7.95 -18.58
CA LYS A 417 19.26 -9.22 -18.47
C LYS A 417 17.86 -9.06 -19.12
N PRO A 418 17.45 -9.93 -20.07
CA PRO A 418 16.17 -9.76 -20.76
C PRO A 418 14.93 -9.84 -19.86
N SER A 419 15.04 -10.47 -18.70
CA SER A 419 13.96 -10.57 -17.70
C SER A 419 13.96 -9.43 -16.69
N ALA A 420 14.87 -8.46 -16.80
CA ALA A 420 14.95 -7.34 -15.88
C ALA A 420 13.84 -6.32 -16.14
N PHE A 421 13.64 -5.43 -15.17
CA PHE A 421 12.89 -4.19 -15.36
C PHE A 421 13.68 -3.00 -14.81
N ALA A 422 13.33 -1.80 -15.28
CA ALA A 422 13.93 -0.56 -14.88
C ALA A 422 12.96 0.32 -14.07
N LEU A 423 13.52 1.14 -13.18
CA LEU A 423 12.83 2.23 -12.50
C LEU A 423 13.62 3.51 -12.75
N THR A 424 13.02 4.50 -13.43
CA THR A 424 13.63 5.82 -13.62
C THR A 424 13.21 6.79 -12.52
N LEU A 425 14.19 7.42 -11.90
CA LEU A 425 14.06 8.51 -10.93
C LEU A 425 14.40 9.87 -11.57
N ILE A 426 14.56 9.89 -12.90
CA ILE A 426 15.09 11.01 -13.66
C ILE A 426 13.95 11.95 -14.02
N LYS A 427 14.02 13.18 -13.51
CA LYS A 427 13.06 14.24 -13.78
C LYS A 427 13.42 14.98 -15.08
N GLY A 428 12.61 14.80 -16.12
CA GLY A 428 12.79 15.44 -17.42
C GLY A 428 12.24 14.59 -18.56
N PHE A 429 12.21 15.17 -19.75
CA PHE A 429 11.78 14.50 -20.99
C PHE A 429 12.48 15.17 -22.18
N TYR A 430 12.39 14.55 -23.35
CA TYR A 430 12.90 15.09 -24.61
C TYR A 430 11.75 15.46 -25.54
N ILE A 431 12.01 16.35 -26.47
CA ILE A 431 11.18 16.51 -27.68
C ILE A 431 11.87 15.79 -28.83
N ASP A 432 11.12 14.94 -29.50
CA ASP A 432 11.54 14.32 -30.76
C ASP A 432 11.55 15.37 -31.87
N GLU A 433 12.70 15.58 -32.53
CA GLU A 433 12.87 16.68 -33.49
C GLU A 433 12.06 16.48 -34.77
N GLU A 434 11.75 15.24 -35.16
CA GLU A 434 11.02 14.93 -36.39
C GLU A 434 9.51 15.03 -36.19
N THR A 435 9.01 14.46 -35.10
CA THR A 435 7.58 14.37 -34.81
C THR A 435 7.07 15.51 -33.93
N ASN A 436 7.97 16.27 -33.33
CA ASN A 436 7.69 17.28 -32.31
C ASN A 436 6.90 16.70 -31.11
N ASN A 437 6.97 15.39 -30.85
CA ASN A 437 6.28 14.74 -29.73
C ASN A 437 7.17 14.62 -28.50
N ILE A 438 6.54 14.48 -27.34
CA ILE A 438 7.27 14.22 -26.09
C ILE A 438 7.76 12.78 -26.11
N LEU A 439 9.05 12.61 -25.84
CA LEU A 439 9.70 11.33 -25.62
C LEU A 439 10.15 11.28 -24.16
N LEU A 440 9.52 10.41 -23.38
CA LEU A 440 9.80 10.26 -21.95
C LEU A 440 11.09 9.47 -21.70
N VAL A 441 11.73 9.70 -20.55
CA VAL A 441 12.93 8.96 -20.16
C VAL A 441 12.62 7.48 -19.97
N SER A 442 11.48 7.14 -19.36
CA SER A 442 11.01 5.75 -19.24
C SER A 442 10.83 5.07 -20.60
N GLN A 443 10.33 5.81 -21.60
CA GLN A 443 10.18 5.31 -22.97
C GLN A 443 11.53 5.11 -23.65
N VAL A 444 12.49 6.03 -23.48
CA VAL A 444 13.86 5.85 -24.00
C VAL A 444 14.49 4.58 -23.43
N ILE A 445 14.44 4.42 -22.10
CA ILE A 445 15.01 3.23 -21.44
C ILE A 445 14.32 1.97 -21.95
N LYS A 446 12.97 1.95 -21.97
CA LYS A 446 12.19 0.81 -22.44
C LYS A 446 12.51 0.42 -23.88
N ASN A 447 12.53 1.40 -24.78
CA ASN A 447 12.68 1.14 -26.21
C ASN A 447 14.12 0.74 -26.57
N THR A 448 15.13 1.38 -25.96
CA THR A 448 16.53 1.09 -26.26
C THR A 448 17.00 -0.23 -25.63
N LEU A 449 16.56 -0.53 -24.39
CA LEU A 449 17.00 -1.72 -23.65
C LEU A 449 16.07 -2.92 -23.78
N ASN A 450 14.87 -2.73 -24.35
CA ASN A 450 13.84 -3.76 -24.51
C ASN A 450 13.43 -4.43 -23.18
N ILE A 451 13.29 -3.62 -22.12
CA ILE A 451 12.82 -4.05 -20.79
C ILE A 451 11.72 -3.11 -20.29
N PRO A 452 10.78 -3.56 -19.44
CA PRO A 452 9.78 -2.67 -18.83
C PRO A 452 10.46 -1.55 -18.02
N CYS A 453 9.91 -0.34 -18.05
CA CYS A 453 10.42 0.78 -17.27
C CYS A 453 9.28 1.51 -16.55
N LEU A 454 9.40 1.63 -15.23
CA LEU A 454 8.52 2.40 -14.36
C LEU A 454 9.15 3.76 -14.08
N SER A 455 8.36 4.74 -13.66
CA SER A 455 8.86 6.06 -13.23
C SER A 455 8.52 6.34 -11.77
N MET A 456 9.37 7.07 -11.06
CA MET A 456 9.08 7.57 -9.70
C MET A 456 9.41 9.06 -9.59
N MET A 457 8.41 9.86 -9.22
CA MET A 457 8.50 11.31 -9.06
C MET A 457 7.89 11.73 -7.73
N GLY A 458 8.31 12.87 -7.16
CA GLY A 458 7.81 13.31 -5.87
C GLY A 458 8.65 14.41 -5.22
N ALA A 459 8.09 15.00 -4.17
CA ALA A 459 8.73 15.98 -3.29
C ALA A 459 9.84 15.35 -2.44
N ASN A 460 10.97 15.03 -3.07
CA ASN A 460 12.01 14.18 -2.47
C ASN A 460 13.35 14.93 -2.50
N ILE A 461 13.59 15.82 -1.54
CA ILE A 461 14.90 16.48 -1.41
C ILE A 461 15.91 15.44 -0.91
N ALA A 462 16.95 15.20 -1.70
CA ALA A 462 17.87 14.08 -1.50
C ALA A 462 18.44 14.00 -0.07
N ARG A 463 18.93 15.12 0.46
CA ARG A 463 19.45 15.19 1.82
C ARG A 463 18.42 14.82 2.90
N GLU A 464 17.20 15.34 2.79
CA GLU A 464 16.12 15.03 3.75
C GLU A 464 15.77 13.55 3.74
N VAL A 465 15.78 12.91 2.56
CA VAL A 465 15.54 11.47 2.45
C VAL A 465 16.70 10.65 3.05
N ALA A 466 17.96 11.08 2.84
CA ALA A 466 19.13 10.45 3.47
C ALA A 466 19.07 10.55 5.00
N GLU A 467 18.64 11.70 5.52
CA GLU A 467 18.42 11.99 6.94
C GLU A 467 17.14 11.31 7.50
N LYS A 468 16.43 10.50 6.70
CA LYS A 468 15.19 9.77 7.05
C LYS A 468 14.05 10.69 7.50
N VAL A 469 14.02 11.91 6.98
CA VAL A 469 12.90 12.84 7.15
C VAL A 469 11.72 12.37 6.30
N PHE A 470 10.51 12.57 6.81
CA PHE A 470 9.29 12.14 6.15
C PHE A 470 9.16 12.76 4.75
N CYS A 471 8.89 11.92 3.76
CA CYS A 471 8.58 12.30 2.38
C CYS A 471 7.64 11.29 1.72
N GLU A 472 7.10 11.67 0.58
CA GLU A 472 6.19 10.84 -0.21
C GLU A 472 6.60 10.88 -1.68
N ALA A 473 6.41 9.80 -2.42
CA ALA A 473 6.57 9.79 -3.87
C ALA A 473 5.47 9.00 -4.58
N THR A 474 5.30 9.34 -5.85
CA THR A 474 4.34 8.74 -6.77
C THR A 474 5.09 7.90 -7.79
N VAL A 475 4.70 6.64 -7.93
CA VAL A 475 5.24 5.70 -8.92
C VAL A 475 4.24 5.54 -10.07
N GLY A 476 4.71 5.76 -11.29
CA GLY A 476 3.98 5.47 -12.51
C GLY A 476 4.20 4.03 -12.94
N SER A 477 3.15 3.21 -12.90
CA SER A 477 3.17 1.84 -13.42
C SER A 477 1.80 1.38 -13.88
N ARG A 478 1.77 0.68 -15.02
CA ARG A 478 0.63 -0.13 -15.47
C ARG A 478 0.79 -1.63 -15.18
N ASP A 479 1.93 -2.00 -14.61
CA ASP A 479 2.29 -3.38 -14.27
C ASP A 479 2.23 -3.56 -12.75
N ASP A 480 1.23 -4.30 -12.29
CA ASP A 480 1.01 -4.62 -10.87
C ASP A 480 2.21 -5.34 -10.24
N LYS A 481 2.85 -6.26 -10.97
CA LYS A 481 3.94 -7.09 -10.44
C LYS A 481 5.20 -6.25 -10.20
N HIS A 482 5.57 -5.42 -11.18
CA HIS A 482 6.72 -4.54 -11.02
C HIS A 482 6.44 -3.42 -10.02
N SER A 483 5.21 -2.89 -9.98
CA SER A 483 4.83 -1.87 -9.01
C SER A 483 4.93 -2.37 -7.56
N GLU A 484 4.49 -3.59 -7.28
CA GLU A 484 4.62 -4.19 -5.94
C GLU A 484 6.08 -4.41 -5.56
N THR A 485 6.92 -4.83 -6.53
CA THR A 485 8.37 -4.96 -6.30
C THR A 485 9.00 -3.61 -5.94
N VAL A 486 8.60 -2.51 -6.61
CA VAL A 486 9.07 -1.15 -6.29
C VAL A 486 8.54 -0.68 -4.94
N ARG A 487 7.27 -0.95 -4.60
CA ARG A 487 6.72 -0.65 -3.27
C ARG A 487 7.50 -1.35 -2.17
N GLN A 488 7.81 -2.63 -2.34
CA GLN A 488 8.59 -3.40 -1.35
C GLN A 488 9.98 -2.80 -1.13
N LEU A 489 10.63 -2.33 -2.19
CA LEU A 489 11.97 -1.72 -2.15
C LEU A 489 12.00 -0.31 -1.56
N ILE A 490 10.93 0.47 -1.71
CA ILE A 490 10.97 1.91 -1.39
C ILE A 490 9.98 2.30 -0.28
N ASP A 491 8.77 1.75 -0.24
CA ASP A 491 7.76 2.12 0.76
C ASP A 491 8.21 1.78 2.18
N GLY A 492 8.10 2.74 3.09
CA GLY A 492 8.57 2.63 4.46
C GLY A 492 7.85 3.57 5.42
N PRO A 493 8.31 3.69 6.66
CA PRO A 493 7.68 4.57 7.65
C PRO A 493 7.90 6.06 7.35
N PHE A 494 9.08 6.44 6.82
CA PHE A 494 9.39 7.83 6.48
C PHE A 494 9.27 8.11 4.97
N PHE A 495 9.43 7.12 4.10
CA PHE A 495 9.31 7.31 2.65
C PHE A 495 8.07 6.55 2.13
N ARG A 496 6.96 7.27 1.93
CA ARG A 496 5.68 6.66 1.51
C ARG A 496 5.53 6.67 -0.01
N ILE A 497 5.06 5.56 -0.57
CA ILE A 497 4.83 5.43 -2.02
C ILE A 497 3.34 5.26 -2.32
N ARG A 498 2.87 5.96 -3.36
CA ARG A 498 1.59 5.70 -4.04
C ARG A 498 1.85 5.33 -5.50
N VAL A 499 1.04 4.42 -6.05
CA VAL A 499 1.20 3.93 -7.42
C VAL A 499 -0.02 4.38 -8.23
N TYR A 500 0.22 4.91 -9.42
CA TYR A 500 -0.82 5.31 -10.37
C TYR A 500 -0.50 4.81 -11.79
N PRO A 501 -1.53 4.57 -12.63
CA PRO A 501 -1.36 4.12 -14.00
C PRO A 501 -0.94 5.24 -14.98
N ASP A 502 -1.07 6.51 -14.58
CA ASP A 502 -0.78 7.73 -15.36
C ASP A 502 0.73 8.00 -15.52
N VAL A 503 1.50 7.02 -16.04
CA VAL A 503 2.98 7.07 -16.14
C VAL A 503 3.48 8.33 -16.83
N GLU A 504 2.84 8.70 -17.94
CA GLU A 504 3.22 9.83 -18.79
C GLU A 504 3.05 11.14 -18.03
N ILE A 505 1.93 11.32 -17.34
CA ILE A 505 1.65 12.53 -16.57
C ILE A 505 2.62 12.68 -15.41
N ILE A 506 2.86 11.61 -14.65
CA ILE A 506 3.78 11.61 -13.51
C ILE A 506 5.17 12.10 -13.94
N GLU A 507 5.69 11.56 -15.03
CA GLU A 507 7.03 11.87 -15.53
C GLU A 507 7.14 13.29 -16.11
N ILE A 508 6.11 13.73 -16.84
CA ILE A 508 6.03 15.11 -17.37
C ILE A 508 6.01 16.13 -16.22
N LEU A 509 5.18 15.91 -15.19
CA LEU A 509 5.09 16.80 -14.02
C LEU A 509 6.45 16.96 -13.33
N GLY A 510 7.19 15.86 -13.16
CA GLY A 510 8.54 15.87 -12.59
C GLY A 510 9.53 16.75 -13.36
N GLY A 511 9.40 16.82 -14.69
CA GLY A 511 10.17 17.74 -15.54
C GLY A 511 9.69 19.18 -15.43
N LEU A 512 8.41 19.44 -15.68
CA LEU A 512 7.85 20.79 -15.79
C LEU A 512 7.98 21.61 -14.50
N LYS A 513 7.90 20.96 -13.34
CA LYS A 513 8.03 21.64 -12.03
C LYS A 513 9.35 22.39 -11.89
N ASN A 514 10.44 21.92 -12.52
CA ASN A 514 11.72 22.61 -12.51
C ASN A 514 11.66 23.96 -13.26
N VAL A 515 10.84 24.06 -14.31
CA VAL A 515 10.66 25.30 -15.07
C VAL A 515 9.89 26.31 -14.22
N ILE A 516 8.80 25.88 -13.58
CA ILE A 516 8.02 26.77 -12.71
C ILE A 516 8.80 27.16 -11.45
N ALA A 517 9.64 26.27 -10.91
CA ALA A 517 10.54 26.61 -9.81
C ALA A 517 11.53 27.74 -10.19
N MET A 518 11.98 27.80 -11.45
CA MET A 518 12.75 28.96 -11.94
C MET A 518 11.90 30.22 -11.99
N CYS A 519 10.64 30.15 -12.44
CA CYS A 519 9.74 31.31 -12.41
C CYS A 519 9.56 31.87 -11.00
N ALA A 520 9.43 31.01 -9.99
CA ALA A 520 9.40 31.42 -8.59
C ALA A 520 10.72 32.07 -8.16
N GLY A 521 11.85 31.52 -8.59
CA GLY A 521 13.18 32.11 -8.34
C GLY A 521 13.34 33.49 -8.95
N PHE A 522 12.94 33.67 -10.21
CA PHE A 522 12.97 34.98 -10.88
C PHE A 522 12.12 36.00 -10.12
N ALA A 523 10.91 35.63 -9.70
CA ALA A 523 10.04 36.52 -8.93
C ALA A 523 10.68 36.94 -7.59
N ASP A 524 11.23 36.00 -6.85
CA ASP A 524 11.87 36.28 -5.55
C ASP A 524 13.16 37.09 -5.70
N GLY A 525 13.94 36.88 -6.77
CA GLY A 525 15.12 37.70 -7.08
C GLY A 525 14.78 39.14 -7.50
N LEU A 526 13.54 39.39 -7.91
CA LEU A 526 12.97 40.72 -8.14
C LEU A 526 12.30 41.31 -6.89
N ASN A 527 12.45 40.69 -5.73
CA ASN A 527 11.80 41.07 -4.46
C ASN A 527 10.27 41.11 -4.55
N ALA A 528 9.66 40.20 -5.33
CA ALA A 528 8.21 40.09 -5.39
C ALA A 528 7.61 39.67 -4.04
N GLY A 529 6.42 40.21 -3.70
CA GLY A 529 5.72 39.86 -2.47
C GLY A 529 5.07 38.46 -2.51
N PHE A 530 4.65 37.96 -1.35
CA PHE A 530 4.05 36.62 -1.22
C PHE A 530 2.83 36.38 -2.12
N ASN A 531 1.99 37.41 -2.35
CA ASN A 531 0.84 37.30 -3.25
C ASN A 531 1.26 37.03 -4.70
N THR A 532 2.30 37.73 -5.17
CA THR A 532 2.86 37.52 -6.51
C THR A 532 3.50 36.14 -6.61
N ARG A 533 4.23 35.70 -5.58
CA ARG A 533 4.81 34.35 -5.52
C ARG A 533 3.72 33.27 -5.58
N ALA A 534 2.64 33.42 -4.83
CA ALA A 534 1.50 32.50 -4.89
C ALA A 534 0.83 32.49 -6.27
N ALA A 535 0.70 33.65 -6.92
CA ALA A 535 0.17 33.76 -8.28
C ALA A 535 1.06 33.03 -9.30
N VAL A 536 2.39 33.19 -9.22
CA VAL A 536 3.37 32.46 -10.04
C VAL A 536 3.20 30.96 -9.87
N LEU A 537 3.13 30.45 -8.64
CA LEU A 537 2.96 29.01 -8.40
C LEU A 537 1.63 28.49 -8.93
N ARG A 538 0.53 29.20 -8.67
CA ARG A 538 -0.81 28.78 -9.12
C ARG A 538 -0.93 28.78 -10.65
N LEU A 539 -0.47 29.85 -11.30
CA LEU A 539 -0.50 29.97 -12.76
C LEU A 539 0.45 28.96 -13.42
N GLY A 540 1.63 28.77 -12.85
CA GLY A 540 2.61 27.80 -13.34
C GLY A 540 2.12 26.36 -13.21
N PHE A 541 1.55 26.00 -12.06
CA PHE A 541 0.91 24.69 -11.87
C PHE A 541 -0.21 24.46 -12.89
N ARG A 542 -0.96 25.50 -13.20
CA ARG A 542 -2.04 25.43 -14.18
C ARG A 542 -1.54 25.29 -15.62
N GLU A 543 -0.44 25.95 -15.97
CA GLU A 543 0.26 25.67 -17.23
C GLU A 543 0.76 24.23 -17.27
N MET A 544 1.29 23.68 -16.16
CA MET A 544 1.68 22.26 -16.09
C MET A 544 0.49 21.34 -16.39
N VAL A 545 -0.65 21.55 -15.74
CA VAL A 545 -1.89 20.77 -15.98
C VAL A 545 -2.34 20.88 -17.44
N ASN A 546 -2.36 22.10 -17.99
CA ASN A 546 -2.77 22.31 -19.38
C ASN A 546 -1.80 21.66 -20.37
N PHE A 547 -0.50 21.68 -20.09
CA PHE A 547 0.51 21.04 -20.91
C PHE A 547 0.36 19.52 -20.89
N CYS A 548 0.15 18.93 -19.71
CA CYS A 548 -0.17 17.52 -19.55
C CYS A 548 -1.39 17.10 -20.40
N ARG A 549 -2.44 17.92 -20.44
CA ARG A 549 -3.64 17.67 -21.27
C ARG A 549 -3.42 17.76 -22.78
N LEU A 550 -2.35 18.41 -23.23
CA LEU A 550 -1.96 18.38 -24.65
C LEU A 550 -1.39 17.02 -25.06
N VAL A 551 -0.89 16.26 -24.08
CA VAL A 551 -0.22 14.98 -24.28
C VAL A 551 -1.18 13.83 -23.98
N GLU A 552 -1.85 13.88 -22.83
CA GLU A 552 -2.74 12.82 -22.35
C GLU A 552 -4.06 13.42 -21.85
N LYS A 553 -5.15 13.17 -22.58
CA LYS A 553 -6.46 13.78 -22.31
C LYS A 553 -7.26 13.04 -21.24
N GLU A 554 -6.95 11.77 -20.99
CA GLU A 554 -7.73 10.89 -20.12
C GLU A 554 -7.22 10.83 -18.67
N SER A 555 -6.32 11.75 -18.29
CA SER A 555 -5.72 11.77 -16.94
C SER A 555 -6.72 12.08 -15.83
N THR A 556 -6.58 11.41 -14.69
CA THR A 556 -7.40 11.68 -13.50
C THR A 556 -7.02 13.03 -12.88
N ALA A 557 -7.98 13.78 -12.35
CA ALA A 557 -7.68 15.04 -11.68
C ALA A 557 -6.85 14.85 -10.38
N GLU A 558 -6.92 13.66 -9.78
CA GLU A 558 -6.24 13.31 -8.53
C GLU A 558 -4.71 13.29 -8.69
N ILE A 559 -4.17 12.87 -9.83
CA ILE A 559 -2.71 12.75 -10.02
C ILE A 559 -1.97 14.09 -9.86
N TYR A 560 -2.64 15.21 -10.16
CA TYR A 560 -2.05 16.53 -10.01
C TYR A 560 -1.93 16.95 -8.52
N LEU A 561 -2.74 16.36 -7.65
CA LEU A 561 -2.72 16.57 -6.20
C LEU A 561 -1.73 15.65 -5.47
N GLU A 562 -1.24 14.61 -6.15
CA GLU A 562 -0.27 13.66 -5.62
C GLU A 562 1.14 14.26 -5.52
N SER A 563 2.05 13.54 -4.85
CA SER A 563 3.41 14.04 -4.57
C SER A 563 4.17 14.49 -5.82
N CYS A 564 4.02 13.77 -6.94
CA CYS A 564 4.64 14.14 -8.22
C CYS A 564 4.15 15.48 -8.83
N GLY A 565 2.96 15.95 -8.42
CA GLY A 565 2.35 17.16 -8.92
C GLY A 565 2.62 18.35 -8.01
N ILE A 566 1.61 18.78 -7.26
CA ILE A 566 1.66 20.01 -6.48
C ILE A 566 2.73 19.99 -5.38
N ALA A 567 2.96 18.86 -4.72
CA ALA A 567 3.93 18.78 -3.63
C ALA A 567 5.37 19.00 -4.13
N ASP A 568 5.78 18.30 -5.19
CA ASP A 568 7.12 18.44 -5.78
C ASP A 568 7.33 19.86 -6.33
N LEU A 569 6.30 20.47 -6.91
CA LEU A 569 6.34 21.87 -7.33
C LEU A 569 6.60 22.81 -6.15
N ILE A 570 5.84 22.68 -5.06
CA ILE A 570 5.99 23.53 -3.87
C ILE A 570 7.40 23.36 -3.29
N ALA A 571 7.82 22.13 -2.99
CA ALA A 571 9.13 21.85 -2.40
C ALA A 571 10.27 22.42 -3.26
N SER A 572 10.19 22.23 -4.58
CA SER A 572 11.19 22.73 -5.52
C SER A 572 11.26 24.25 -5.59
N SER A 573 10.13 24.92 -5.37
CA SER A 573 10.00 26.38 -5.45
C SER A 573 10.28 27.08 -4.12
N LEU A 574 10.50 26.34 -3.02
CA LEU A 574 10.87 26.89 -1.72
C LEU A 574 12.39 27.07 -1.57
N GLY A 575 13.18 26.17 -2.15
CA GLY A 575 14.65 26.21 -2.00
C GLY A 575 15.42 25.26 -2.91
N GLY A 576 14.80 24.75 -3.97
CA GLY A 576 15.47 23.85 -4.92
C GLY A 576 16.57 24.55 -5.71
N ARG A 577 17.50 23.75 -6.27
CA ARG A 577 18.64 24.26 -7.07
C ARG A 577 18.20 25.19 -8.22
N ASN A 578 17.15 24.80 -8.96
CA ASN A 578 16.60 25.61 -10.06
C ASN A 578 16.04 26.95 -9.57
N TYR A 579 15.36 26.96 -8.42
CA TYR A 579 14.86 28.18 -7.79
C TYR A 579 16.03 29.11 -7.36
N ASN A 580 17.04 28.57 -6.67
CA ASN A 580 18.18 29.38 -6.20
C ASN A 580 19.00 29.96 -7.37
N GLY A 581 19.26 29.16 -8.41
CA GLY A 581 19.97 29.62 -9.60
C GLY A 581 19.20 30.72 -10.34
N ALA A 582 17.89 30.56 -10.50
CA ALA A 582 17.03 31.56 -11.12
C ALA A 582 16.94 32.86 -10.30
N LYS A 583 16.87 32.75 -8.97
CA LYS A 583 16.90 33.89 -8.06
C LYS A 583 18.20 34.70 -8.21
N LYS A 584 19.35 34.02 -8.19
CA LYS A 584 20.66 34.68 -8.35
C LYS A 584 20.80 35.33 -9.74
N LEU A 585 20.26 34.71 -10.80
CA LEU A 585 20.21 35.32 -12.12
C LEU A 585 19.45 36.64 -12.10
N ALA A 586 18.28 36.66 -11.46
CA ALA A 586 17.45 37.87 -11.38
C ALA A 586 18.09 38.98 -10.53
N GLU A 587 18.85 38.63 -9.50
CA GLU A 587 19.56 39.58 -8.63
C GLU A 587 20.83 40.16 -9.27
N THR A 588 21.56 39.35 -10.04
CA THR A 588 22.95 39.68 -10.46
C THR A 588 23.14 39.86 -11.96
N ASN A 589 22.12 39.57 -12.79
CA ASN A 589 22.19 39.48 -14.26
C ASN A 589 23.27 38.52 -14.82
N LYS A 590 23.90 37.70 -13.97
CA LYS A 590 24.80 36.64 -14.43
C LYS A 590 24.03 35.60 -15.23
N SER A 591 24.70 34.95 -16.18
CA SER A 591 24.15 33.80 -16.88
C SER A 591 24.04 32.59 -15.96
N LEU A 592 23.08 31.70 -16.24
CA LEU A 592 22.95 30.46 -15.46
C LEU A 592 24.21 29.58 -15.55
N LYS A 593 24.95 29.63 -16.67
CA LYS A 593 26.22 28.89 -16.82
C LYS A 593 27.30 29.39 -15.87
N GLU A 594 27.37 30.70 -15.65
CA GLU A 594 28.30 31.28 -14.67
C GLU A 594 27.90 30.88 -13.25
N ILE A 595 26.60 30.94 -12.94
CA ILE A 595 26.05 30.55 -11.64
C ILE A 595 26.28 29.06 -11.36
N GLU A 596 26.08 28.18 -12.34
CA GLU A 596 26.39 26.74 -12.22
C GLU A 596 27.85 26.49 -11.87
N LYS A 597 28.77 27.23 -12.52
CA LYS A 597 30.22 27.10 -12.28
C LYS A 597 30.64 27.61 -10.90
N GLU A 598 30.00 28.69 -10.43
CA GLU A 598 30.32 29.31 -9.13
C GLU A 598 29.74 28.56 -7.94
N ASP A 599 28.47 28.10 -8.03
CA ASP A 599 27.71 27.73 -6.84
C ASP A 599 27.38 26.23 -6.73
N LEU A 600 27.49 25.46 -7.82
CA LEU A 600 26.94 24.10 -7.87
C LEU A 600 27.98 22.98 -7.82
N ASN A 601 29.27 23.29 -7.65
CA ASN A 601 30.35 22.31 -7.46
C ASN A 601 30.31 21.12 -8.45
N GLY A 602 30.01 21.40 -9.73
CA GLY A 602 29.91 20.39 -10.79
C GLY A 602 28.51 19.81 -11.02
N GLN A 603 27.50 20.19 -10.24
CA GLN A 603 26.10 19.87 -10.50
C GLN A 603 25.50 20.85 -11.53
N SER A 604 24.47 20.41 -12.27
CA SER A 604 23.80 21.24 -13.29
C SER A 604 22.32 21.46 -12.95
N LEU A 605 21.82 22.63 -13.35
CA LEU A 605 20.42 23.02 -13.33
C LEU A 605 19.69 22.34 -14.48
N GLN A 606 18.68 21.53 -14.16
CA GLN A 606 17.89 20.83 -15.18
C GLN A 606 16.79 21.73 -15.78
N GLY A 607 16.34 22.75 -15.05
CA GLY A 607 15.26 23.65 -15.46
C GLY A 607 15.48 24.31 -16.83
N PRO A 608 16.67 24.87 -17.13
CA PRO A 608 16.92 25.51 -18.43
C PRO A 608 16.82 24.54 -19.61
N GLY A 609 17.34 23.32 -19.44
CA GLY A 609 17.20 22.25 -20.44
C GLY A 609 15.74 21.91 -20.69
N THR A 610 14.96 21.69 -19.62
CA THR A 610 13.52 21.40 -19.75
C THR A 610 12.74 22.58 -20.35
N ALA A 611 13.06 23.82 -19.98
CA ALA A 611 12.41 25.01 -20.53
C ALA A 611 12.63 25.13 -22.05
N LYS A 612 13.83 24.80 -22.53
CA LYS A 612 14.15 24.74 -23.97
C LYS A 612 13.31 23.69 -24.69
N GLU A 613 13.20 22.49 -24.13
CA GLU A 613 12.38 21.41 -24.69
C GLU A 613 10.89 21.80 -24.73
N VAL A 614 10.35 22.36 -23.64
CA VAL A 614 8.96 22.84 -23.58
C VAL A 614 8.71 23.97 -24.59
N TYR A 615 9.62 24.94 -24.69
CA TYR A 615 9.51 26.04 -25.66
C TYR A 615 9.44 25.51 -27.09
N ARG A 616 10.31 24.55 -27.46
CA ARG A 616 10.30 23.91 -28.79
C ARG A 616 8.97 23.21 -29.07
N PHE A 617 8.48 22.41 -28.13
CA PHE A 617 7.20 21.69 -28.24
C PHE A 617 6.03 22.64 -28.52
N LEU A 618 5.95 23.74 -27.77
CA LEU A 618 4.90 24.74 -27.88
C LEU A 618 5.05 25.58 -29.16
N GLN A 619 6.28 25.94 -29.53
CA GLN A 619 6.57 26.69 -30.75
C GLN A 619 6.14 25.91 -31.99
N GLY A 620 6.50 24.63 -32.09
CA GLY A 620 6.12 23.79 -33.22
C GLY A 620 4.61 23.49 -33.30
N ARG A 621 3.82 23.88 -32.28
CA ARG A 621 2.35 23.80 -32.28
C ARG A 621 1.65 25.17 -32.29
N ASN A 622 2.39 26.27 -32.38
CA ASN A 622 1.87 27.63 -32.27
C ASN A 622 1.06 27.87 -30.98
N LEU A 623 1.53 27.33 -29.85
CA LEU A 623 0.85 27.43 -28.54
C LEU A 623 1.58 28.33 -27.54
N LEU A 624 2.69 28.98 -27.92
CA LEU A 624 3.50 29.79 -26.99
C LEU A 624 2.69 30.85 -26.22
N ASP A 625 1.71 31.48 -26.86
CA ASP A 625 0.89 32.51 -26.24
C ASP A 625 -0.09 31.97 -25.20
N GLN A 626 -0.37 30.66 -25.22
CA GLN A 626 -1.21 29.99 -24.21
C GLN A 626 -0.43 29.60 -22.95
N PHE A 627 0.90 29.63 -23.01
CA PHE A 627 1.82 29.21 -21.95
C PHE A 627 2.92 30.27 -21.71
N PRO A 628 2.53 31.50 -21.32
CA PRO A 628 3.47 32.60 -21.14
C PRO A 628 4.56 32.29 -20.10
N MET A 629 4.27 31.55 -19.03
CA MET A 629 5.27 31.24 -18.01
C MET A 629 6.36 30.31 -18.54
N PHE A 630 6.00 29.24 -19.25
CA PHE A 630 7.00 28.38 -19.88
C PHE A 630 7.80 29.11 -20.96
N ARG A 631 7.14 29.95 -21.77
CA ARG A 631 7.78 30.78 -22.79
C ARG A 631 8.81 31.72 -22.15
N ASP A 632 8.39 32.49 -21.16
CA ASP A 632 9.20 33.53 -20.55
C ASP A 632 10.36 32.92 -19.75
N ALA A 633 10.14 31.79 -19.08
CA ALA A 633 11.21 31.06 -18.39
C ALA A 633 12.37 30.72 -19.34
N TYR A 634 12.06 30.20 -20.53
CA TYR A 634 13.08 29.91 -21.55
C TYR A 634 13.76 31.19 -22.05
N LEU A 635 12.99 32.22 -22.41
CA LEU A 635 13.55 33.47 -22.95
C LEU A 635 14.43 34.22 -21.94
N ILE A 636 14.12 34.15 -20.63
CA ILE A 636 14.95 34.69 -19.55
C ILE A 636 16.25 33.89 -19.42
N CYS A 637 16.17 32.56 -19.43
CA CYS A 637 17.36 31.69 -19.37
C CYS A 637 18.33 31.95 -20.54
N GLU A 638 17.80 32.25 -21.72
CA GLU A 638 18.58 32.61 -22.92
C GLU A 638 18.92 34.11 -22.99
N GLN A 639 18.60 34.90 -21.96
CA GLN A 639 18.83 36.35 -21.86
C GLN A 639 18.23 37.17 -23.02
N LYS A 640 17.16 36.66 -23.66
CA LYS A 640 16.43 37.35 -24.73
C LYS A 640 15.45 38.38 -24.18
N ILE A 641 14.92 38.13 -22.98
CA ILE A 641 14.12 39.08 -22.22
C ILE A 641 14.66 39.16 -20.79
N LYS A 642 14.33 40.24 -20.09
CA LYS A 642 14.74 40.44 -18.69
C LYS A 642 13.74 39.76 -17.74
N PRO A 643 14.16 39.35 -16.52
CA PRO A 643 13.27 38.72 -15.54
C PRO A 643 11.98 39.49 -15.22
N HIS A 644 12.02 40.83 -15.20
CA HIS A 644 10.83 41.65 -14.92
C HIS A 644 9.67 41.41 -15.90
N CYS A 645 9.97 41.03 -17.15
CA CYS A 645 8.95 40.75 -18.17
C CYS A 645 8.03 39.60 -17.77
N LEU A 646 8.53 38.62 -16.98
CA LEU A 646 7.70 37.55 -16.42
C LEU A 646 6.54 38.14 -15.62
N LEU A 647 6.82 39.09 -14.72
CA LEU A 647 5.82 39.67 -13.81
C LEU A 647 4.81 40.54 -14.57
N GLU A 648 5.27 41.29 -15.58
CA GLU A 648 4.39 42.09 -16.45
C GLU A 648 3.40 41.18 -17.19
N ASN A 649 3.89 40.07 -17.74
CA ASN A 649 3.08 39.13 -18.51
C ASN A 649 2.08 38.33 -17.65
N LEU A 650 2.29 38.21 -16.33
CA LEU A 650 1.32 37.56 -15.43
C LEU A 650 -0.04 38.26 -15.46
N THR A 651 -0.07 39.59 -15.61
CA THR A 651 -1.32 40.37 -15.61
C THR A 651 -2.21 40.06 -16.83
N ASN A 652 -1.58 39.72 -17.95
CA ASN A 652 -2.24 39.36 -19.20
C ASN A 652 -2.29 37.85 -19.43
N HIS A 653 -2.07 37.04 -18.39
CA HIS A 653 -2.10 35.59 -18.53
C HIS A 653 -3.42 35.14 -19.15
N PRO A 654 -3.43 34.23 -20.15
CA PRO A 654 -4.64 33.72 -20.83
C PRO A 654 -5.72 33.17 -19.89
N GLU A 655 -5.36 32.99 -18.63
CA GLU A 655 -6.23 32.47 -17.63
C GLU A 655 -7.28 33.47 -17.16
N PHE A 656 -6.91 34.75 -17.07
CA PHE A 656 -7.84 35.81 -16.68
C PHE A 656 -8.78 36.22 -17.82
N GLN A 657 -8.56 35.68 -19.02
CA GLN A 657 -9.34 35.96 -20.22
C GLN A 657 -10.40 34.88 -20.50
N ARG A 658 -10.38 33.76 -19.76
CA ARG A 658 -11.40 32.69 -19.89
C ARG A 658 -12.66 33.12 -19.14
N LYS A 659 -13.79 33.17 -19.86
CA LYS A 659 -15.13 33.42 -19.30
C LYS A 659 -15.67 32.20 -18.58
#